data_AF-A0A9W6WSJ9-F1
#
_entry.id   AF-A0A9W6WSJ9-F1
#
_cell.length_a   1.000
_cell.length_b   1.000
_cell.length_c   1.000
_cell.angle_alpha   90.00
_cell.angle_beta   90.00
_cell.angle_gamma   90.00
#
_symmetry.space_group_name_H-M   'P 1'
#
loop_
_entity.id
_entity.type
_entity.pdbx_description
1 polymer ?
#
loop_
_entity_poly.entity_id
_entity_poly.type
_entity_poly.pdbx_seq_one_letter_code
_entity_poly.pdbx_strand_id
1 'polypeptide(L)'
;MAGRRADAPTSPAPDMPQTDFQALRSHNSTHSLRGAMASTQYEAVPPKELRSISNRRKAFIAVIVVLAVAAAVTLIVVLTQSDDDDSNDTNTLVSTTSLALSHVAVMNVTMVSATTEDESKDKCVELEWIPTGVDWVTSSGSTISYLCMQQSVEATESDEDVGAIDLDSVSVMRRLVVVSETDSCPSNMQMVVNPSSGVFVCAEFVSASTAFHSQQFVVDLMTTTEEFYNHDTPGWMTWPFDLKLDSTASSVYLSARYPVRPIIALELLNDVSTDTIYSACEELEPLGEWESPGFVLKSSEGASSNSDSNDVVVCVQRPQANSTGSFTVLTELTAVLPTELCPEAASNANTSEITGDQIKLCAEWGLVDFGNSITNSVSSAATSSFVAELALYETAEEEAGSFNISSTIPGDWSLIGNESTGTVHTFFLSRTFEPFVLNNSTDDSESFSSSNNSVSSSVEAIASNSSEELSFKVLQIADMHLTGNPDYPCSSGPTNIRASLLAAASVLAAQLREEMNSSSSASAGEDNDPMYNECREALTVAFLDELLDIEQPDFVVFTGDNVQPDLDTAMHTVAMNTFTARVESRGIPWAAVFGNHDTEGGLTRAEMLELMTKGKQYSRVKYGPRDIGGVGNYEVNVEAPTDGPWGQKGTTVFRMYFLDSHASIDTATYPLVNNPSTYDWIKETQIEYYRELAQSHVTEGTSNDSSTSQNVTDGSVPAVMYYHIPVPEYDLASPANRFGDKNEATASAAVNSGLFSALVEVGDVKATFVGHDHINEYCYLRQGIQLCYGGGIGLGRAYGLSDFERRARVLEWTFNTNQTRTLRSWKRYFADPTQVQSLELLYSE
;
A
#
# COMPACT_ATOMS: atom_id res chain seq x y z
N MET A 1 -5.16 -40.76 38.38
CA MET A 1 -4.70 -40.68 39.80
C MET A 1 -4.44 -39.20 40.08
N ALA A 2 -5.07 -38.56 41.07
CA ALA A 2 -4.61 -38.43 42.47
C ALA A 2 -3.17 -37.85 42.59
N GLY A 3 -2.90 -36.66 43.17
CA GLY A 3 -3.76 -35.51 43.54
C GLY A 3 -3.49 -34.89 44.94
N ARG A 4 -3.82 -33.58 45.11
CA ARG A 4 -3.73 -32.72 46.34
C ARG A 4 -2.31 -32.27 46.74
N ARG A 5 -2.05 -31.17 47.48
CA ARG A 5 -2.75 -29.89 47.87
C ARG A 5 -1.62 -28.94 48.37
N ALA A 6 -1.58 -27.64 48.07
CA ALA A 6 -2.35 -26.51 48.63
C ALA A 6 -2.22 -26.31 50.16
N ASP A 7 -1.70 -25.14 50.59
CA ASP A 7 -2.38 -24.12 51.43
C ASP A 7 -1.46 -22.89 51.66
N ALA A 8 -2.02 -21.72 52.03
CA ALA A 8 -1.33 -20.41 52.14
C ALA A 8 -0.87 -20.05 53.58
N PRO A 9 -0.18 -18.90 53.81
CA PRO A 9 -0.89 -17.81 54.54
C PRO A 9 -0.47 -16.33 54.27
N THR A 10 -1.48 -15.46 54.32
CA THR A 10 -1.57 -14.03 54.77
C THR A 10 -0.33 -13.25 55.26
N SER A 11 -0.29 -11.92 55.00
CA SER A 11 -0.56 -10.80 55.97
C SER A 11 -0.65 -9.44 55.20
N PRO A 12 -0.79 -8.21 55.78
CA PRO A 12 -2.05 -7.44 55.60
C PRO A 12 -1.90 -5.97 55.11
N ALA A 13 -3.03 -5.30 54.85
CA ALA A 13 -3.14 -3.85 54.60
C ALA A 13 -4.28 -3.23 55.44
N PRO A 14 -4.18 -1.96 55.90
CA PRO A 14 -5.16 -1.35 56.80
C PRO A 14 -6.17 -0.37 56.13
N ASP A 15 -7.45 -0.54 56.52
CA ASP A 15 -8.51 0.45 56.75
C ASP A 15 -8.68 1.70 55.86
N MET A 16 -9.79 1.72 55.10
CA MET A 16 -10.63 2.91 54.92
C MET A 16 -11.85 2.85 55.87
N PRO A 17 -12.39 3.99 56.34
CA PRO A 17 -13.54 4.02 57.24
C PRO A 17 -14.89 3.77 56.54
N GLN A 18 -15.78 3.09 57.26
CA GLN A 18 -17.15 2.77 56.82
C GLN A 18 -18.13 3.95 56.98
N THR A 19 -19.24 3.95 56.25
CA THR A 19 -20.59 3.93 56.87
C THR A 19 -21.67 3.50 55.87
N ASP A 20 -22.74 2.89 56.37
CA ASP A 20 -23.68 2.10 55.55
C ASP A 20 -25.16 2.51 55.78
N PHE A 21 -26.03 2.08 54.84
CA PHE A 21 -27.50 2.21 54.79
C PHE A 21 -28.32 2.47 56.09
N GLN A 22 -29.43 3.23 56.00
CA GLN A 22 -30.80 2.64 55.87
C GLN A 22 -32.00 3.64 55.76
N ALA A 23 -32.90 3.27 54.83
CA ALA A 23 -34.33 3.58 54.59
C ALA A 23 -35.24 4.29 55.64
N LEU A 24 -36.32 4.96 55.15
CA LEU A 24 -37.77 4.62 55.35
C LEU A 24 -38.78 5.76 54.98
N ARG A 25 -39.93 5.39 54.37
CA ARG A 25 -41.36 5.84 54.55
C ARG A 25 -41.73 7.32 54.89
N SER A 26 -42.90 7.91 54.51
CA SER A 26 -44.03 7.53 53.62
C SER A 26 -45.15 8.63 53.60
N HIS A 27 -46.02 8.59 52.56
CA HIS A 27 -47.43 9.05 52.50
C HIS A 27 -47.84 10.55 52.40
N ASN A 28 -48.73 10.79 51.42
CA ASN A 28 -49.91 11.70 51.37
C ASN A 28 -49.72 13.24 51.51
N SER A 29 -50.42 14.12 50.79
CA SER A 29 -51.34 14.06 49.61
C SER A 29 -51.53 15.53 49.08
N THR A 30 -52.50 16.01 48.26
CA THR A 30 -53.84 15.56 47.79
C THR A 30 -54.24 16.17 46.42
N HIS A 31 -55.56 16.24 46.14
CA HIS A 31 -56.29 16.76 44.95
C HIS A 31 -56.22 18.30 44.73
N SER A 32 -56.64 18.90 43.58
CA SER A 32 -57.62 18.42 42.56
C SER A 32 -57.46 18.96 41.13
N LEU A 33 -57.85 18.13 40.13
CA LEU A 33 -58.73 18.36 38.94
C LEU A 33 -59.01 19.83 38.53
N ARG A 34 -59.07 20.23 37.24
CA ARG A 34 -59.60 19.60 35.99
C ARG A 34 -59.24 20.53 34.79
N GLY A 35 -59.08 20.14 33.51
CA GLY A 35 -59.02 18.84 32.82
C GLY A 35 -59.31 18.99 31.29
N ALA A 36 -58.90 18.00 30.47
CA ALA A 36 -59.13 17.85 29.00
C ALA A 36 -58.40 18.86 28.06
N MET A 37 -58.01 18.56 26.80
CA MET A 37 -57.81 17.33 25.98
C MET A 37 -56.90 17.78 24.78
N ALA A 38 -56.20 16.95 24.00
CA ALA A 38 -56.32 15.53 23.70
C ALA A 38 -54.94 14.87 23.39
N SER A 39 -54.91 13.54 23.36
CA SER A 39 -53.83 12.73 22.77
C SER A 39 -54.42 11.37 22.35
N THR A 40 -53.95 10.80 21.24
CA THR A 40 -54.35 9.47 20.74
C THR A 40 -53.18 8.49 20.88
N GLN A 41 -53.37 7.44 21.67
CA GLN A 41 -52.45 6.30 21.74
C GLN A 41 -53.13 5.03 21.21
N TYR A 42 -52.31 4.09 20.74
CA TYR A 42 -52.73 2.78 20.25
C TYR A 42 -53.15 1.84 21.40
N GLU A 43 -54.03 0.90 21.09
CA GLU A 43 -54.57 -0.10 22.03
C GLU A 43 -53.98 -1.50 21.74
N ALA A 44 -53.78 -2.30 22.79
CA ALA A 44 -53.16 -3.64 22.69
C ALA A 44 -54.20 -4.77 22.59
N VAL A 45 -53.89 -5.83 21.83
CA VAL A 45 -54.84 -6.91 21.48
C VAL A 45 -54.31 -8.29 21.94
N PRO A 46 -55.15 -9.17 22.53
CA PRO A 46 -54.72 -10.40 23.21
C PRO A 46 -54.46 -11.63 22.29
N PRO A 47 -53.76 -12.67 22.78
CA PRO A 47 -53.30 -13.82 21.98
C PRO A 47 -54.41 -14.80 21.58
N LYS A 48 -54.16 -15.58 20.52
CA LYS A 48 -55.01 -16.70 20.05
C LYS A 48 -54.21 -17.95 19.69
N GLU A 49 -54.91 -19.08 19.70
CA GLU A 49 -54.40 -20.46 19.81
C GLU A 49 -53.58 -20.97 18.60
N LEU A 50 -52.60 -21.85 18.87
CA LEU A 50 -51.95 -22.67 17.85
C LEU A 50 -52.91 -23.75 17.33
N ARG A 51 -52.99 -23.90 15.99
CA ARG A 51 -53.73 -25.01 15.36
C ARG A 51 -52.88 -26.28 15.27
N SER A 52 -53.48 -27.43 15.59
CA SER A 52 -52.80 -28.74 15.54
C SER A 52 -52.43 -29.18 14.11
N ILE A 53 -51.18 -29.59 13.90
CA ILE A 53 -50.70 -30.17 12.63
C ILE A 53 -51.31 -31.57 12.42
N SER A 54 -51.91 -31.80 11.24
CA SER A 54 -52.59 -33.06 10.93
C SER A 54 -51.63 -34.23 10.69
N ASN A 55 -52.11 -35.45 10.96
CA ASN A 55 -51.29 -36.68 10.92
C ASN A 55 -50.65 -36.97 9.55
N ARG A 56 -51.18 -36.44 8.44
CA ARG A 56 -50.54 -36.57 7.12
C ARG A 56 -49.18 -35.87 7.03
N ARG A 57 -49.00 -34.70 7.66
CA ARG A 57 -47.68 -34.02 7.69
C ARG A 57 -46.69 -34.76 8.60
N LYS A 58 -47.15 -35.35 9.71
CA LYS A 58 -46.30 -36.19 10.58
C LYS A 58 -45.80 -37.45 9.85
N ALA A 59 -46.65 -38.11 9.07
CA ALA A 59 -46.25 -39.24 8.23
C ALA A 59 -45.22 -38.84 7.15
N PHE A 60 -45.41 -37.68 6.51
CA PHE A 60 -44.48 -37.18 5.49
C PHE A 60 -43.09 -36.87 6.06
N ILE A 61 -43.02 -36.18 7.21
CA ILE A 61 -41.77 -35.90 7.92
C ILE A 61 -41.10 -37.20 8.39
N ALA A 62 -41.85 -38.17 8.90
CA ALA A 62 -41.31 -39.47 9.30
C ALA A 62 -40.68 -40.24 8.11
N VAL A 63 -41.28 -40.19 6.92
CA VAL A 63 -40.70 -40.79 5.71
C VAL A 63 -39.40 -40.08 5.30
N ILE A 64 -39.35 -38.75 5.36
CA ILE A 64 -38.13 -37.98 5.07
C ILE A 64 -37.01 -38.33 6.06
N VAL A 65 -37.30 -38.41 7.36
CA VAL A 65 -36.31 -38.79 8.38
C VAL A 65 -35.83 -40.23 8.19
N VAL A 66 -36.71 -41.17 7.85
CA VAL A 66 -36.30 -42.57 7.57
C VAL A 66 -35.44 -42.65 6.31
N LEU A 67 -35.71 -41.86 5.26
CA LEU A 67 -34.86 -41.79 4.07
C LEU A 67 -33.50 -41.14 4.36
N ALA A 68 -33.45 -40.08 5.16
CA ALA A 68 -32.20 -39.44 5.58
C ALA A 68 -31.33 -40.37 6.44
N VAL A 69 -31.94 -41.10 7.38
CA VAL A 69 -31.22 -42.11 8.19
C VAL A 69 -30.77 -43.30 7.34
N ALA A 70 -31.57 -43.74 6.36
CA ALA A 70 -31.15 -44.79 5.42
C ALA A 70 -29.96 -44.34 4.55
N ALA A 71 -29.96 -43.08 4.07
CA ALA A 71 -28.84 -42.52 3.31
C ALA A 71 -27.57 -42.43 4.18
N ALA A 72 -27.67 -41.90 5.41
CA ALA A 72 -26.54 -41.82 6.34
C ALA A 72 -25.97 -43.19 6.71
N VAL A 73 -26.82 -44.19 6.98
CA VAL A 73 -26.37 -45.57 7.25
C VAL A 73 -25.72 -46.21 6.01
N THR A 74 -26.20 -45.91 4.81
CA THR A 74 -25.58 -46.41 3.56
C THR A 74 -24.20 -45.78 3.36
N LEU A 75 -24.06 -44.48 3.61
CA LEU A 75 -22.78 -43.77 3.53
C LEU A 75 -21.74 -44.32 4.53
N ILE A 76 -22.16 -44.57 5.77
CA ILE A 76 -21.31 -45.15 6.83
C ILE A 76 -20.89 -46.59 6.50
N VAL A 77 -21.77 -47.40 5.90
CA VAL A 77 -21.40 -48.78 5.48
C VAL A 77 -20.40 -48.77 4.33
N VAL A 78 -20.51 -47.83 3.37
CA VAL A 78 -19.53 -47.67 2.29
C VAL A 78 -18.16 -47.23 2.83
N LEU A 79 -18.14 -46.32 3.81
CA LEU A 79 -16.91 -45.85 4.47
C LEU A 79 -16.30 -46.84 5.49
N THR A 80 -16.75 -48.10 5.52
CA THR A 80 -16.24 -49.14 6.45
C THR A 80 -15.98 -50.50 5.79
N GLN A 81 -15.82 -50.56 4.46
CA GLN A 81 -15.54 -51.79 3.71
C GLN A 81 -14.48 -51.61 2.60
N SER A 82 -13.41 -50.85 2.87
CA SER A 82 -12.29 -50.65 1.93
C SER A 82 -10.91 -50.66 2.60
N ASP A 83 -10.63 -51.72 3.37
CA ASP A 83 -9.31 -52.12 3.87
C ASP A 83 -9.24 -53.67 3.94
N ASP A 84 -8.03 -54.24 3.86
CA ASP A 84 -7.69 -55.67 3.69
C ASP A 84 -8.18 -56.29 2.34
N ASP A 85 -7.36 -56.86 1.43
CA ASP A 85 -6.15 -57.68 1.56
C ASP A 85 -5.06 -57.41 0.47
N ASP A 86 -3.78 -57.67 0.82
CA ASP A 86 -2.58 -58.05 0.02
C ASP A 86 -2.57 -57.84 -1.54
N SER A 87 -1.54 -57.20 -2.12
CA SER A 87 -0.19 -57.81 -2.27
C SER A 87 0.83 -56.89 -3.00
N ASN A 88 2.12 -57.27 -2.92
CA ASN A 88 3.30 -56.62 -3.54
C ASN A 88 3.09 -56.07 -4.98
N ASP A 89 3.62 -54.86 -5.25
CA ASP A 89 4.82 -54.74 -6.09
C ASP A 89 5.63 -53.44 -5.83
N THR A 90 6.77 -53.27 -6.51
CA THR A 90 7.86 -52.35 -6.12
C THR A 90 7.75 -50.89 -6.61
N ASN A 91 8.30 -49.97 -5.80
CA ASN A 91 8.88 -48.67 -6.18
C ASN A 91 7.99 -47.68 -6.98
N THR A 92 7.40 -46.73 -6.26
CA THR A 92 7.33 -45.32 -6.71
C THR A 92 7.12 -44.40 -5.51
N LEU A 93 8.14 -43.61 -5.13
CA LEU A 93 7.90 -42.42 -4.29
C LEU A 93 7.38 -41.32 -5.20
N VAL A 94 6.05 -41.16 -5.26
CA VAL A 94 5.43 -39.99 -5.90
C VAL A 94 5.27 -38.92 -4.82
N SER A 95 6.24 -38.00 -4.78
CA SER A 95 6.16 -36.80 -3.96
C SER A 95 5.37 -35.72 -4.70
N THR A 96 4.04 -35.85 -4.76
CA THR A 96 3.16 -34.75 -5.17
C THR A 96 3.16 -33.68 -4.09
N THR A 97 4.12 -32.77 -4.16
CA THR A 97 4.00 -31.44 -3.54
C THR A 97 2.79 -30.74 -4.17
N SER A 98 1.85 -30.28 -3.34
CA SER A 98 0.74 -29.44 -3.76
C SER A 98 1.26 -28.06 -4.18
N LEU A 99 1.64 -27.94 -5.46
CA LEU A 99 2.04 -26.68 -6.07
C LEU A 99 0.80 -25.83 -6.34
N ALA A 100 0.23 -25.26 -5.29
CA ALA A 100 -0.71 -24.15 -5.41
C ALA A 100 0.06 -22.91 -5.91
N LEU A 101 -0.55 -22.16 -6.84
CA LEU A 101 -0.05 -20.85 -7.22
C LEU A 101 -0.31 -19.89 -6.05
N SER A 102 0.72 -19.64 -5.24
CA SER A 102 0.68 -18.70 -4.11
C SER A 102 0.66 -17.22 -4.53
N HIS A 103 0.75 -16.96 -5.83
CA HIS A 103 0.73 -15.65 -6.45
C HIS A 103 -0.12 -15.74 -7.72
N VAL A 104 -0.90 -14.70 -7.98
CA VAL A 104 -1.60 -14.53 -9.26
C VAL A 104 -0.57 -14.38 -10.39
N ALA A 105 -0.84 -14.98 -11.55
CA ALA A 105 -0.02 -14.86 -12.75
C ALA A 105 -0.88 -14.48 -13.96
N VAL A 106 -0.33 -13.67 -14.88
CA VAL A 106 -1.02 -13.30 -16.12
C VAL A 106 -1.07 -14.50 -17.05
N MET A 107 -2.28 -14.99 -17.33
CA MET A 107 -2.56 -16.12 -18.23
C MET A 107 -2.72 -15.71 -19.69
N ASN A 108 -3.12 -14.47 -19.98
CA ASN A 108 -3.34 -13.98 -21.35
C ASN A 108 -3.35 -12.45 -21.43
N VAL A 109 -3.21 -11.89 -22.64
CA VAL A 109 -3.38 -10.45 -22.94
C VAL A 109 -4.02 -10.25 -24.29
N THR A 110 -4.86 -9.22 -24.39
CA THR A 110 -5.58 -8.87 -25.63
C THR A 110 -5.78 -7.36 -25.74
N MET A 111 -5.89 -6.89 -26.99
CA MET A 111 -6.19 -5.50 -27.29
C MET A 111 -7.67 -5.37 -27.67
N VAL A 112 -8.46 -4.68 -26.84
CA VAL A 112 -9.83 -4.27 -27.20
C VAL A 112 -9.81 -2.87 -27.79
N SER A 113 -10.85 -2.48 -28.52
CA SER A 113 -10.94 -1.13 -29.10
C SER A 113 -12.37 -0.67 -29.29
N ALA A 114 -12.61 0.63 -29.12
CA ALA A 114 -13.93 1.26 -29.24
C ALA A 114 -13.84 2.73 -29.68
N THR A 115 -14.95 3.48 -29.58
CA THR A 115 -15.00 4.89 -29.95
C THR A 115 -14.80 5.85 -28.78
N THR A 116 -14.91 5.35 -27.54
CA THR A 116 -14.47 6.03 -26.32
C THR A 116 -13.54 5.15 -25.47
N GLU A 117 -12.92 5.75 -24.46
CA GLU A 117 -12.15 5.07 -23.42
C GLU A 117 -13.05 4.13 -22.61
N ASP A 118 -14.20 4.61 -22.15
CA ASP A 118 -15.20 3.84 -21.39
C ASP A 118 -15.66 2.59 -22.16
N GLU A 119 -16.07 2.75 -23.43
CA GLU A 119 -16.47 1.63 -24.30
C GLU A 119 -15.32 0.63 -24.55
N SER A 120 -14.07 1.01 -24.27
CA SER A 120 -12.91 0.11 -24.37
C SER A 120 -12.66 -0.61 -23.04
N LYS A 121 -12.76 0.08 -21.91
CA LYS A 121 -12.70 -0.54 -20.57
C LYS A 121 -13.84 -1.54 -20.34
N ASP A 122 -15.06 -1.18 -20.73
CA ASP A 122 -16.23 -2.07 -20.70
C ASP A 122 -15.96 -3.40 -21.42
N LYS A 123 -15.19 -3.38 -22.53
CA LYS A 123 -14.85 -4.60 -23.29
C LYS A 123 -13.79 -5.48 -22.63
N CYS A 124 -12.94 -4.94 -21.76
CA CYS A 124 -12.14 -5.79 -20.88
C CYS A 124 -13.07 -6.54 -19.91
N VAL A 125 -14.01 -5.81 -19.29
CA VAL A 125 -14.95 -6.37 -18.31
C VAL A 125 -15.94 -7.36 -18.94
N GLU A 126 -16.42 -7.13 -20.17
CA GLU A 126 -17.25 -8.09 -20.94
C GLU A 126 -16.51 -9.40 -21.26
N LEU A 127 -15.18 -9.41 -21.23
CA LEU A 127 -14.35 -10.62 -21.41
C LEU A 127 -14.00 -11.30 -20.07
N GLU A 128 -14.42 -10.74 -18.93
CA GLU A 128 -13.97 -11.10 -17.57
C GLU A 128 -12.46 -10.83 -17.35
N TRP A 129 -11.88 -9.84 -18.06
CA TRP A 129 -10.44 -9.51 -18.06
C TRP A 129 -10.18 -8.11 -17.46
N ILE A 130 -9.00 -7.92 -16.90
CA ILE A 130 -8.64 -6.72 -16.13
C ILE A 130 -8.07 -5.64 -17.07
N PRO A 131 -8.56 -4.40 -17.02
CA PRO A 131 -7.99 -3.27 -17.74
C PRO A 131 -6.64 -2.82 -17.13
N THR A 132 -5.58 -2.72 -17.95
CA THR A 132 -4.20 -2.47 -17.48
C THR A 132 -3.80 -1.00 -17.22
N GLY A 133 -4.63 0.04 -17.48
CA GLY A 133 -4.29 1.41 -17.06
C GLY A 133 -4.68 2.53 -18.04
N VAL A 134 -3.78 2.88 -18.96
CA VAL A 134 -3.96 3.97 -19.94
C VAL A 134 -4.27 3.46 -21.35
N ASP A 135 -4.95 4.29 -22.14
CA ASP A 135 -5.42 3.96 -23.48
C ASP A 135 -4.41 4.29 -24.59
N TRP A 136 -4.56 3.62 -25.73
CA TRP A 136 -3.70 3.77 -26.91
C TRP A 136 -4.54 4.38 -28.04
N VAL A 137 -4.37 5.68 -28.28
CA VAL A 137 -5.15 6.42 -29.29
C VAL A 137 -4.59 6.21 -30.69
N THR A 138 -5.40 5.68 -31.61
CA THR A 138 -5.02 5.52 -33.02
C THR A 138 -4.73 6.86 -33.70
N SER A 139 -3.81 6.89 -34.66
CA SER A 139 -3.34 8.11 -35.35
C SER A 139 -4.40 8.86 -36.20
N SER A 140 -5.62 8.33 -36.31
CA SER A 140 -6.78 9.04 -36.87
C SER A 140 -7.69 9.69 -35.81
N GLY A 141 -7.40 9.53 -34.52
CA GLY A 141 -8.20 10.06 -33.40
C GLY A 141 -9.63 9.52 -33.32
N SER A 142 -9.91 8.42 -34.04
CA SER A 142 -11.28 7.93 -34.28
C SER A 142 -11.60 6.61 -33.58
N THR A 143 -10.58 5.97 -33.02
CA THR A 143 -10.66 4.70 -32.33
C THR A 143 -9.67 4.72 -31.18
N ILE A 144 -10.14 4.37 -29.99
CA ILE A 144 -9.33 4.18 -28.80
C ILE A 144 -9.13 2.68 -28.61
N SER A 145 -7.91 2.26 -28.28
CA SER A 145 -7.56 0.88 -27.99
C SER A 145 -7.16 0.76 -26.52
N TYR A 146 -7.50 -0.34 -25.87
CA TYR A 146 -7.18 -0.58 -24.46
C TYR A 146 -6.62 -1.99 -24.26
N LEU A 147 -5.56 -2.13 -23.45
CA LEU A 147 -4.91 -3.41 -23.18
C LEU A 147 -5.56 -4.08 -21.97
N CYS A 148 -6.10 -5.29 -22.17
CA CYS A 148 -6.66 -6.12 -21.10
C CYS A 148 -5.75 -7.32 -20.82
N MET A 149 -5.65 -7.73 -19.56
CA MET A 149 -4.98 -8.95 -19.13
C MET A 149 -5.96 -9.94 -18.50
N GLN A 150 -5.72 -11.23 -18.72
CA GLN A 150 -6.36 -12.31 -17.97
C GLN A 150 -5.37 -12.79 -16.90
N GLN A 151 -5.83 -12.91 -15.66
CA GLN A 151 -5.05 -13.43 -14.53
C GLN A 151 -5.58 -14.78 -14.04
N SER A 152 -4.72 -15.56 -13.39
CA SER A 152 -5.10 -16.84 -12.77
C SER A 152 -5.90 -16.61 -11.49
N VAL A 153 -7.09 -17.21 -11.41
CA VAL A 153 -7.96 -17.16 -10.21
C VAL A 153 -7.27 -17.78 -8.99
N GLU A 154 -7.54 -17.21 -7.81
CA GLU A 154 -7.03 -17.62 -6.51
C GLU A 154 -7.17 -19.13 -6.24
N ALA A 155 -6.21 -19.69 -5.50
CA ALA A 155 -6.40 -20.96 -4.81
C ALA A 155 -7.39 -20.74 -3.64
N THR A 156 -8.64 -21.16 -3.84
CA THR A 156 -9.75 -21.00 -2.89
C THR A 156 -9.44 -21.55 -1.49
N GLU A 157 -10.10 -21.01 -0.45
CA GLU A 157 -9.90 -21.23 0.99
C GLU A 157 -10.00 -22.68 1.55
N SER A 158 -9.84 -23.74 0.76
CA SER A 158 -9.83 -25.13 1.25
C SER A 158 -8.80 -26.01 0.51
N ASP A 159 -7.95 -26.70 1.26
CA ASP A 159 -7.09 -27.79 0.76
C ASP A 159 -7.91 -29.00 0.24
N GLU A 160 -9.23 -29.04 0.49
CA GLU A 160 -10.11 -30.15 0.12
C GLU A 160 -10.80 -29.96 -1.26
N ASP A 161 -10.95 -28.72 -1.75
CA ASP A 161 -11.58 -28.42 -3.05
C ASP A 161 -10.58 -28.22 -4.21
N VAL A 162 -9.28 -28.14 -3.93
CA VAL A 162 -8.23 -28.10 -4.97
C VAL A 162 -8.07 -29.48 -5.62
N GLY A 163 -9.00 -29.82 -6.51
CA GLY A 163 -8.82 -30.90 -7.47
C GLY A 163 -7.57 -30.64 -8.29
N ALA A 164 -6.60 -31.56 -8.21
CA ALA A 164 -5.21 -31.35 -8.64
C ALA A 164 -5.09 -30.64 -10.00
N ILE A 165 -4.69 -29.38 -9.96
CA ILE A 165 -4.49 -28.54 -11.15
C ILE A 165 -3.26 -29.05 -11.89
N ASP A 166 -3.45 -29.49 -13.13
CA ASP A 166 -2.37 -29.88 -14.02
C ASP A 166 -1.61 -28.63 -14.48
N LEU A 167 -0.52 -28.29 -13.78
CA LEU A 167 0.32 -27.14 -14.08
C LEU A 167 1.07 -27.24 -15.43
N ASP A 168 1.13 -28.42 -16.05
CA ASP A 168 1.61 -28.57 -17.43
C ASP A 168 0.54 -28.15 -18.46
N SER A 169 -0.75 -28.13 -18.05
CA SER A 169 -1.89 -27.69 -18.87
C SER A 169 -2.23 -26.19 -18.73
N VAL A 170 -1.77 -25.53 -17.67
CA VAL A 170 -1.98 -24.09 -17.43
C VAL A 170 -0.86 -23.30 -18.10
N SER A 171 -1.23 -22.38 -18.99
CA SER A 171 -0.30 -21.47 -19.67
C SER A 171 -0.24 -20.13 -18.93
N VAL A 172 0.96 -19.66 -18.59
CA VAL A 172 1.21 -18.35 -17.94
C VAL A 172 2.26 -17.56 -18.71
N MET A 173 2.16 -16.23 -18.64
CA MET A 173 3.07 -15.34 -19.35
C MET A 173 4.44 -15.31 -18.66
N ARG A 174 5.49 -15.59 -19.43
CA ARG A 174 6.89 -15.60 -18.97
C ARG A 174 7.53 -14.22 -19.07
N ARG A 175 7.23 -13.51 -20.17
CA ARG A 175 7.80 -12.20 -20.53
C ARG A 175 6.95 -11.52 -21.60
N LEU A 176 7.17 -10.23 -21.77
CA LEU A 176 6.83 -9.51 -23.00
C LEU A 176 8.12 -9.03 -23.66
N VAL A 177 8.06 -8.77 -24.96
CA VAL A 177 9.12 -8.14 -25.76
C VAL A 177 8.45 -7.11 -26.66
N VAL A 178 8.95 -5.88 -26.67
CA VAL A 178 8.48 -4.84 -27.60
C VAL A 178 9.37 -4.90 -28.84
N VAL A 179 8.75 -5.04 -30.02
CA VAL A 179 9.46 -5.20 -31.29
C VAL A 179 9.09 -4.07 -32.25
N SER A 180 10.13 -3.38 -32.73
CA SER A 180 10.12 -2.31 -33.73
C SER A 180 10.29 -2.89 -35.15
N GLU A 181 9.58 -2.31 -36.12
CA GLU A 181 9.82 -2.46 -37.58
C GLU A 181 9.77 -3.87 -38.22
N THR A 182 9.29 -4.92 -37.52
CA THR A 182 9.11 -6.26 -38.12
C THR A 182 7.69 -6.51 -38.63
N ASP A 183 7.54 -7.33 -39.68
CA ASP A 183 6.22 -7.81 -40.15
C ASP A 183 5.58 -8.84 -39.19
N SER A 184 6.32 -9.36 -38.20
CA SER A 184 5.87 -10.42 -37.28
C SER A 184 6.65 -10.49 -35.97
N CYS A 185 6.01 -11.03 -34.92
CA CYS A 185 6.67 -11.46 -33.68
C CYS A 185 7.55 -12.71 -33.88
N PRO A 186 8.48 -13.00 -32.94
CA PRO A 186 9.32 -14.21 -32.93
C PRO A 186 8.54 -15.52 -32.97
N SER A 187 9.21 -16.59 -33.41
CA SER A 187 8.62 -17.88 -33.83
C SER A 187 8.06 -18.78 -32.70
N ASN A 188 7.68 -18.20 -31.56
CA ASN A 188 7.01 -18.83 -30.43
C ASN A 188 6.10 -17.87 -29.61
N MET A 189 6.03 -16.56 -29.96
CA MET A 189 5.33 -15.53 -29.17
C MET A 189 3.94 -15.20 -29.71
N GLN A 190 3.00 -14.87 -28.82
CA GLN A 190 1.71 -14.29 -29.16
C GLN A 190 1.86 -12.79 -29.43
N MET A 191 1.42 -12.36 -30.61
CA MET A 191 1.42 -10.95 -31.00
C MET A 191 0.22 -10.20 -30.41
N VAL A 192 0.48 -9.19 -29.58
CA VAL A 192 -0.48 -8.13 -29.23
C VAL A 192 -0.23 -6.94 -30.17
N VAL A 193 -1.17 -6.69 -31.07
CA VAL A 193 -1.04 -5.68 -32.12
C VAL A 193 -1.47 -4.31 -31.61
N ASN A 194 -0.54 -3.35 -31.61
CA ASN A 194 -0.91 -1.94 -31.71
C ASN A 194 -1.22 -1.62 -33.19
N PRO A 195 -2.46 -1.30 -33.57
CA PRO A 195 -2.87 -1.24 -34.98
C PRO A 195 -2.36 -0.01 -35.74
N SER A 196 -1.57 0.86 -35.13
CA SER A 196 -1.27 2.20 -35.66
C SER A 196 0.20 2.66 -35.65
N SER A 197 1.13 1.96 -34.98
CA SER A 197 2.55 2.38 -34.86
C SER A 197 3.56 1.52 -35.61
N GLY A 198 3.24 0.26 -35.95
CA GLY A 198 4.26 -0.71 -36.39
C GLY A 198 5.16 -1.21 -35.25
N VAL A 199 4.72 -0.99 -33.99
CA VAL A 199 5.32 -1.54 -32.78
C VAL A 199 4.44 -2.70 -32.30
N PHE A 200 5.05 -3.85 -32.04
CA PHE A 200 4.35 -5.06 -31.62
C PHE A 200 4.76 -5.44 -30.21
N VAL A 201 3.78 -5.75 -29.34
CA VAL A 201 4.07 -6.30 -28.02
C VAL A 201 3.92 -7.82 -28.12
N CYS A 202 5.05 -8.52 -28.16
CA CYS A 202 5.13 -9.96 -28.31
C CYS A 202 5.19 -10.60 -26.91
N ALA A 203 4.13 -11.31 -26.50
CA ALA A 203 4.09 -12.02 -25.23
C ALA A 203 4.51 -13.47 -25.41
N GLU A 204 5.39 -13.97 -24.54
CA GLU A 204 5.71 -15.40 -24.46
C GLU A 204 4.97 -16.05 -23.29
N PHE A 205 4.47 -17.26 -23.52
CA PHE A 205 3.83 -18.08 -22.51
C PHE A 205 4.54 -19.43 -22.35
N VAL A 206 4.58 -19.93 -21.13
CA VAL A 206 5.11 -21.26 -20.77
C VAL A 206 4.11 -21.97 -19.85
N SER A 207 4.33 -23.25 -19.55
CA SER A 207 3.53 -23.94 -18.55
C SER A 207 3.77 -23.33 -17.15
N ALA A 208 2.73 -23.30 -16.33
CA ALA A 208 2.83 -22.84 -14.93
C ALA A 208 3.87 -23.66 -14.14
N SER A 209 4.04 -24.94 -14.49
CA SER A 209 5.10 -25.80 -13.95
C SER A 209 6.51 -25.29 -14.30
N THR A 210 6.75 -24.86 -15.54
CA THR A 210 8.06 -24.32 -15.97
C THR A 210 8.32 -22.97 -15.29
N ALA A 211 7.33 -22.08 -15.33
CA ALA A 211 7.38 -20.77 -14.67
C ALA A 211 7.65 -20.86 -13.16
N PHE A 212 7.09 -21.86 -12.47
CA PHE A 212 7.31 -22.04 -11.04
C PHE A 212 8.75 -22.45 -10.70
N HIS A 213 9.37 -23.33 -11.50
CA HIS A 213 10.74 -23.79 -11.24
C HIS A 213 11.81 -22.70 -11.45
N SER A 214 11.60 -21.81 -12.41
CA SER A 214 12.48 -20.67 -12.68
C SER A 214 12.13 -19.40 -11.90
N GLN A 215 10.89 -19.30 -11.40
CA GLN A 215 10.22 -18.06 -10.99
C GLN A 215 10.15 -16.98 -12.10
N GLN A 216 10.12 -17.40 -13.37
CA GLN A 216 10.05 -16.51 -14.52
C GLN A 216 8.61 -16.39 -15.03
N PHE A 217 7.81 -15.55 -14.39
CA PHE A 217 6.45 -15.22 -14.80
C PHE A 217 6.05 -13.78 -14.48
N VAL A 218 5.15 -13.25 -15.31
CA VAL A 218 4.47 -11.98 -15.09
C VAL A 218 3.36 -12.19 -14.06
N VAL A 219 3.49 -11.53 -12.91
CA VAL A 219 2.43 -11.45 -11.88
C VAL A 219 1.32 -10.52 -12.36
N ASP A 220 1.71 -9.35 -12.88
CA ASP A 220 0.80 -8.24 -13.17
C ASP A 220 1.29 -7.33 -14.31
N LEU A 221 0.39 -6.59 -14.95
CA LEU A 221 0.68 -5.65 -16.04
C LEU A 221 -0.06 -4.33 -15.90
N MET A 222 0.70 -3.24 -16.03
CA MET A 222 0.16 -1.89 -16.04
C MET A 222 0.67 -1.05 -17.23
N THR A 223 -0.17 -0.22 -17.84
CA THR A 223 0.24 0.85 -18.76
C THR A 223 0.11 2.21 -18.07
N THR A 224 1.09 3.11 -18.26
CA THR A 224 1.11 4.45 -17.61
C THR A 224 1.64 5.54 -18.55
N THR A 225 1.15 6.77 -18.38
CA THR A 225 1.59 7.98 -19.09
C THR A 225 2.51 8.89 -18.26
N GLU A 226 2.78 8.54 -17.00
CA GLU A 226 3.44 9.42 -16.03
C GLU A 226 4.84 8.94 -15.62
N GLU A 227 5.80 9.87 -15.56
CA GLU A 227 7.11 9.65 -14.92
C GLU A 227 6.96 9.18 -13.46
N PHE A 228 5.90 9.65 -12.78
CA PHE A 228 5.68 9.51 -11.33
C PHE A 228 5.23 8.12 -10.86
N TYR A 229 5.11 7.12 -11.73
CA TYR A 229 4.93 5.73 -11.28
C TYR A 229 6.25 5.03 -10.92
N ASN A 230 7.39 5.64 -11.26
CA ASN A 230 8.70 5.17 -10.80
C ASN A 230 9.01 5.64 -9.37
N HIS A 231 8.63 4.84 -8.37
CA HIS A 231 9.33 4.75 -7.08
C HIS A 231 9.03 3.39 -6.42
N ASP A 232 9.91 2.42 -6.66
CA ASP A 232 10.26 1.30 -5.76
C ASP A 232 9.14 0.51 -5.07
N THR A 233 7.99 0.31 -5.73
CA THR A 233 7.03 -0.71 -5.31
C THR A 233 7.68 -2.10 -5.42
N PRO A 234 7.84 -2.87 -4.32
CA PRO A 234 8.60 -4.13 -4.36
C PRO A 234 8.03 -5.15 -5.37
N GLY A 235 8.89 -5.61 -6.27
CA GLY A 235 8.56 -6.53 -7.37
C GLY A 235 8.13 -5.89 -8.70
N TRP A 236 8.06 -4.56 -8.81
CA TRP A 236 7.65 -3.88 -10.05
C TRP A 236 8.82 -3.43 -10.93
N MET A 237 8.67 -3.62 -12.24
CA MET A 237 9.66 -3.21 -13.25
C MET A 237 8.98 -2.49 -14.42
N THR A 238 9.21 -1.18 -14.54
CA THR A 238 8.81 -0.39 -15.71
C THR A 238 9.77 -0.67 -16.86
N TRP A 239 9.24 -1.09 -18.01
CA TRP A 239 10.01 -1.31 -19.22
C TRP A 239 10.30 0.04 -19.91
N PRO A 240 11.51 0.22 -20.48
CA PRO A 240 11.93 1.49 -21.06
C PRO A 240 11.22 1.87 -22.37
N PHE A 241 10.45 0.96 -22.96
CA PHE A 241 9.79 1.17 -24.24
C PHE A 241 8.59 2.10 -24.13
N ASP A 242 8.76 3.29 -24.72
CA ASP A 242 7.70 4.24 -24.99
C ASP A 242 6.90 3.79 -26.23
N LEU A 243 5.63 3.41 -26.04
CA LEU A 243 4.72 2.92 -27.08
C LEU A 243 4.14 4.05 -27.97
N LYS A 244 4.91 5.14 -28.14
CA LYS A 244 4.54 6.39 -28.83
C LYS A 244 3.91 6.15 -30.20
N LEU A 245 2.84 6.90 -30.46
CA LEU A 245 2.01 6.82 -31.67
C LEU A 245 1.95 8.11 -32.50
N ASP A 246 2.34 9.24 -31.91
CA ASP A 246 2.55 10.53 -32.57
C ASP A 246 3.56 11.34 -31.73
N SER A 247 4.42 12.11 -32.40
CA SER A 247 5.26 13.17 -31.82
C SER A 247 4.55 14.17 -30.89
N THR A 248 3.21 14.24 -30.96
CA THR A 248 2.34 15.15 -30.21
C THR A 248 1.51 14.47 -29.12
N ALA A 249 1.62 13.15 -28.97
CA ALA A 249 0.95 12.38 -27.93
C ALA A 249 1.82 12.21 -26.66
N SER A 250 1.17 12.01 -25.51
CA SER A 250 1.87 11.57 -24.30
C SER A 250 2.49 10.19 -24.50
N SER A 251 3.69 9.99 -23.97
CA SER A 251 4.33 8.68 -23.91
C SER A 251 3.47 7.66 -23.17
N VAL A 252 3.52 6.40 -23.58
CA VAL A 252 2.84 5.29 -22.88
C VAL A 252 3.86 4.20 -22.59
N TYR A 253 4.16 4.01 -21.31
CA TYR A 253 5.10 3.00 -20.83
C TYR A 253 4.36 1.76 -20.35
N LEU A 254 4.94 0.58 -20.63
CA LEU A 254 4.49 -0.69 -20.07
C LEU A 254 5.28 -0.98 -18.78
N SER A 255 4.59 -1.30 -17.69
CA SER A 255 5.16 -1.82 -16.45
C SER A 255 4.66 -3.23 -16.21
N ALA A 256 5.52 -4.08 -15.68
CA ALA A 256 5.23 -5.48 -15.44
C ALA A 256 5.83 -5.92 -14.09
N ARG A 257 5.06 -6.67 -13.30
CA ARG A 257 5.46 -7.17 -11.98
C ARG A 257 6.03 -8.57 -12.11
N TYR A 258 7.23 -8.80 -11.56
CA TYR A 258 7.95 -10.07 -11.62
C TYR A 258 8.70 -10.34 -10.30
N PRO A 259 9.04 -11.60 -9.98
CA PRO A 259 10.02 -11.92 -8.93
C PRO A 259 11.42 -11.36 -9.28
N VAL A 260 11.90 -10.39 -8.49
CA VAL A 260 13.25 -9.82 -8.64
C VAL A 260 14.30 -10.89 -8.31
N ARG A 261 15.23 -11.13 -9.24
CA ARG A 261 16.28 -12.17 -9.13
C ARG A 261 17.62 -11.65 -9.63
N PRO A 262 18.76 -12.05 -9.03
CA PRO A 262 20.07 -11.63 -9.49
C PRO A 262 20.46 -12.29 -10.83
N ILE A 263 21.31 -11.61 -11.59
CA ILE A 263 22.07 -12.20 -12.70
C ILE A 263 23.32 -12.87 -12.12
N ILE A 264 23.50 -14.19 -12.33
CA ILE A 264 24.62 -14.99 -11.81
C ILE A 264 25.64 -15.40 -12.89
N ALA A 265 25.28 -15.31 -14.17
CA ALA A 265 26.21 -15.45 -15.29
C ALA A 265 25.72 -14.65 -16.51
N LEU A 266 26.65 -14.33 -17.40
CA LEU A 266 26.42 -13.72 -18.71
C LEU A 266 27.18 -14.51 -19.78
N GLU A 267 26.57 -14.73 -20.94
CA GLU A 267 27.22 -15.30 -22.13
C GLU A 267 26.86 -14.50 -23.38
N LEU A 268 27.84 -14.29 -24.27
CA LEU A 268 27.65 -13.63 -25.56
C LEU A 268 27.59 -14.65 -26.69
N LEU A 269 26.45 -14.74 -27.37
CA LEU A 269 26.32 -15.50 -28.61
C LEU A 269 26.47 -14.57 -29.81
N ASN A 270 27.31 -14.96 -30.76
CA ASN A 270 27.50 -14.27 -32.04
C ASN A 270 26.82 -15.08 -33.15
N ASP A 271 26.60 -14.44 -34.31
CA ASP A 271 26.07 -15.07 -35.53
C ASP A 271 24.69 -15.72 -35.36
N VAL A 272 23.87 -15.20 -34.44
CA VAL A 272 22.53 -15.74 -34.13
C VAL A 272 21.52 -15.33 -35.21
N SER A 273 20.70 -16.27 -35.68
CA SER A 273 19.61 -15.95 -36.62
C SER A 273 18.50 -15.17 -35.92
N THR A 274 18.00 -14.12 -36.57
CA THR A 274 16.89 -13.28 -36.08
C THR A 274 15.64 -14.10 -35.73
N ASP A 275 15.36 -15.19 -36.47
CA ASP A 275 14.21 -16.08 -36.22
C ASP A 275 14.30 -16.88 -34.91
N THR A 276 15.52 -17.12 -34.42
CA THR A 276 15.84 -17.95 -33.23
C THR A 276 16.32 -17.10 -32.05
N ILE A 277 16.36 -15.78 -32.20
CA ILE A 277 17.16 -14.91 -31.32
C ILE A 277 16.63 -14.85 -29.87
N TYR A 278 15.32 -15.11 -29.70
CA TYR A 278 14.66 -15.21 -28.39
C TYR A 278 14.57 -16.64 -27.84
N SER A 279 15.16 -17.64 -28.51
CA SER A 279 15.32 -19.01 -27.98
C SER A 279 16.78 -19.47 -27.91
N ALA A 280 17.72 -18.78 -28.55
CA ALA A 280 19.11 -19.21 -28.71
C ALA A 280 19.85 -19.53 -27.39
N CYS A 281 19.55 -18.82 -26.30
CA CYS A 281 20.14 -19.09 -24.98
C CYS A 281 19.65 -20.42 -24.38
N GLU A 282 18.45 -20.86 -24.72
CA GLU A 282 17.82 -22.07 -24.16
C GLU A 282 18.45 -23.35 -24.71
N GLU A 283 19.27 -23.25 -25.77
CA GLU A 283 20.04 -24.35 -26.35
C GLU A 283 21.45 -24.52 -25.72
N LEU A 284 21.85 -23.70 -24.73
CA LEU A 284 23.19 -23.69 -24.11
C LEU A 284 23.44 -24.84 -23.11
N GLU A 285 22.93 -26.03 -23.39
CA GLU A 285 23.27 -27.23 -22.61
C GLU A 285 24.78 -27.56 -22.70
N PRO A 286 25.45 -27.98 -21.62
CA PRO A 286 24.92 -28.27 -20.28
C PRO A 286 25.25 -27.17 -19.25
N LEU A 287 25.34 -25.90 -19.68
CA LEU A 287 25.81 -24.80 -18.81
C LEU A 287 24.74 -24.29 -17.82
N GLY A 288 23.49 -24.74 -17.95
CA GLY A 288 22.38 -24.46 -17.05
C GLY A 288 21.13 -23.99 -17.80
N GLU A 289 20.10 -23.60 -17.05
CA GLU A 289 18.92 -22.92 -17.61
C GLU A 289 19.26 -21.45 -17.80
N TRP A 290 19.58 -21.06 -19.04
CA TRP A 290 19.82 -19.68 -19.41
C TRP A 290 18.53 -19.01 -19.84
N GLU A 291 18.33 -17.77 -19.40
CA GLU A 291 17.24 -16.93 -19.86
C GLU A 291 17.61 -16.30 -21.20
N SER A 292 16.70 -16.44 -22.16
CA SER A 292 16.76 -15.78 -23.46
C SER A 292 16.68 -14.25 -23.29
N PRO A 293 17.31 -13.48 -24.19
CA PRO A 293 17.75 -12.14 -23.87
C PRO A 293 16.58 -11.16 -23.71
N GLY A 294 16.79 -10.15 -22.86
CA GLY A 294 15.98 -8.93 -22.89
C GLY A 294 16.25 -8.04 -24.10
N PHE A 295 17.36 -8.28 -24.83
CA PHE A 295 17.80 -7.43 -25.94
C PHE A 295 18.79 -8.05 -26.93
N VAL A 296 18.90 -7.43 -28.11
CA VAL A 296 19.80 -7.83 -29.20
C VAL A 296 20.67 -6.65 -29.62
N LEU A 297 21.98 -6.86 -29.72
CA LEU A 297 22.90 -5.96 -30.42
C LEU A 297 22.78 -6.20 -31.93
N LYS A 298 21.91 -5.43 -32.61
CA LYS A 298 21.73 -5.48 -34.07
C LYS A 298 22.96 -4.93 -34.80
N SER A 299 23.42 -5.62 -35.83
CA SER A 299 24.50 -5.15 -36.70
C SER A 299 23.99 -4.11 -37.73
N SER A 300 24.70 -2.99 -37.90
CA SER A 300 24.19 -1.82 -38.64
C SER A 300 24.12 -2.03 -40.18
N GLU A 301 22.90 -1.93 -40.74
CA GLU A 301 22.57 -1.78 -42.18
C GLU A 301 23.42 -2.57 -43.20
N GLY A 302 23.18 -3.87 -43.29
CA GLY A 302 23.82 -4.78 -44.26
C GLY A 302 22.88 -5.48 -45.25
N ALA A 303 21.65 -5.00 -45.46
CA ALA A 303 20.54 -5.72 -46.12
C ALA A 303 20.67 -5.96 -47.66
N SER A 304 21.86 -6.26 -48.18
CA SER A 304 22.11 -6.66 -49.57
C SER A 304 22.20 -8.19 -49.75
N SER A 305 21.14 -8.89 -49.38
CA SER A 305 20.78 -10.23 -49.90
C SER A 305 21.91 -11.27 -50.05
N ASN A 306 22.59 -11.64 -48.96
CA ASN A 306 23.11 -12.99 -48.67
C ASN A 306 23.95 -12.99 -47.38
N SER A 307 23.69 -13.96 -46.49
CA SER A 307 24.64 -14.60 -45.56
C SER A 307 25.69 -13.70 -44.90
N ASP A 308 25.37 -13.13 -43.74
CA ASP A 308 25.83 -13.60 -42.41
C ASP A 308 25.49 -12.49 -41.39
N SER A 309 24.68 -12.80 -40.37
CA SER A 309 24.12 -11.81 -39.44
C SER A 309 24.89 -11.77 -38.13
N ASN A 310 25.88 -10.87 -38.04
CA ASN A 310 26.73 -10.65 -36.86
C ASN A 310 25.98 -9.94 -35.70
N ASP A 311 24.72 -10.31 -35.45
CA ASP A 311 23.95 -9.83 -34.31
C ASP A 311 24.43 -10.54 -33.04
N VAL A 312 24.63 -9.78 -31.96
CA VAL A 312 25.17 -10.29 -30.70
C VAL A 312 24.07 -10.36 -29.64
N VAL A 313 23.93 -11.53 -29.01
CA VAL A 313 22.91 -11.84 -28.01
C VAL A 313 23.55 -11.95 -26.63
N VAL A 314 22.97 -11.26 -25.66
CA VAL A 314 23.40 -11.31 -24.24
C VAL A 314 22.48 -12.26 -23.48
N CYS A 315 22.91 -13.51 -23.33
CA CYS A 315 22.24 -14.50 -22.48
C CYS A 315 22.52 -14.20 -21.01
N VAL A 316 21.49 -14.27 -20.17
CA VAL A 316 21.62 -14.08 -18.70
C VAL A 316 21.24 -15.37 -17.98
N GLN A 317 21.95 -15.72 -16.91
CA GLN A 317 21.58 -16.84 -16.05
C GLN A 317 21.13 -16.33 -14.68
N ARG A 318 20.13 -16.98 -14.09
CA ARG A 318 19.59 -16.66 -12.76
C ARG A 318 19.44 -17.94 -11.91
N PRO A 319 19.36 -17.85 -10.57
CA PRO A 319 19.12 -19.01 -9.73
C PRO A 319 17.73 -19.64 -9.96
N GLN A 320 17.63 -20.97 -9.88
CA GLN A 320 16.35 -21.69 -9.83
C GLN A 320 15.64 -21.44 -8.48
N ALA A 321 14.32 -21.60 -8.44
CA ALA A 321 13.45 -21.30 -7.28
C ALA A 321 13.84 -22.01 -5.95
N ASN A 322 14.60 -23.11 -6.02
CA ASN A 322 15.04 -23.92 -4.88
C ASN A 322 16.54 -23.73 -4.53
N SER A 323 17.23 -22.81 -5.22
CA SER A 323 18.65 -22.54 -5.05
C SER A 323 18.91 -21.80 -3.73
N THR A 324 19.87 -22.25 -2.92
CA THR A 324 20.10 -21.72 -1.56
C THR A 324 21.58 -21.55 -1.24
N GLY A 325 21.91 -20.46 -0.53
CA GLY A 325 23.28 -20.05 -0.19
C GLY A 325 23.77 -18.85 -0.98
N SER A 326 25.06 -18.53 -0.84
CA SER A 326 25.66 -17.34 -1.43
C SER A 326 25.95 -17.52 -2.92
N PHE A 327 25.55 -16.56 -3.74
CA PHE A 327 25.80 -16.56 -5.19
C PHE A 327 26.83 -15.48 -5.56
N THR A 328 27.62 -15.77 -6.59
CA THR A 328 28.36 -14.73 -7.30
C THR A 328 27.38 -14.06 -8.26
N VAL A 329 27.24 -12.74 -8.17
CA VAL A 329 26.23 -11.97 -8.92
C VAL A 329 26.86 -10.80 -9.64
N LEU A 330 26.25 -10.38 -10.73
CA LEU A 330 26.61 -9.17 -11.45
C LEU A 330 26.32 -7.97 -10.55
N THR A 331 27.33 -7.16 -10.24
CA THR A 331 27.20 -5.96 -9.40
C THR A 331 27.30 -4.67 -10.19
N GLU A 332 28.10 -4.66 -11.26
CA GLU A 332 28.19 -3.56 -12.21
C GLU A 332 28.45 -4.12 -13.62
N LEU A 333 27.96 -3.44 -14.65
CA LEU A 333 28.18 -3.80 -16.05
C LEU A 333 28.48 -2.53 -16.85
N THR A 334 29.54 -2.54 -17.64
CA THR A 334 29.82 -1.47 -18.62
C THR A 334 30.04 -2.09 -20.00
N ALA A 335 29.53 -1.46 -21.04
CA ALA A 335 29.83 -1.81 -22.42
C ALA A 335 30.85 -0.82 -23.00
N VAL A 336 31.92 -1.34 -23.60
CA VAL A 336 33.01 -0.54 -24.22
C VAL A 336 33.37 -1.12 -25.59
N LEU A 337 34.10 -0.37 -26.41
CA LEU A 337 34.56 -0.88 -27.70
C LEU A 337 35.59 -2.03 -27.49
N PRO A 338 35.67 -3.05 -28.37
CA PRO A 338 36.63 -4.15 -28.25
C PRO A 338 38.11 -3.75 -28.22
N THR A 339 38.40 -2.51 -28.63
CA THR A 339 39.76 -1.92 -28.63
C THR A 339 40.09 -1.13 -27.36
N GLU A 340 39.11 -0.87 -26.50
CA GLU A 340 39.25 -0.13 -25.26
C GLU A 340 39.56 -1.06 -24.08
N LEU A 341 40.04 -0.50 -22.98
CA LEU A 341 40.26 -1.25 -21.73
C LEU A 341 39.03 -1.12 -20.85
N CYS A 342 38.68 -2.19 -20.13
CA CYS A 342 37.67 -2.09 -19.09
C CYS A 342 38.11 -1.13 -17.97
N PRO A 343 37.16 -0.54 -17.22
CA PRO A 343 37.46 0.27 -16.03
C PRO A 343 38.36 -0.45 -15.01
N GLU A 344 39.02 0.32 -14.13
CA GLU A 344 39.73 -0.25 -12.98
C GLU A 344 38.73 -0.68 -11.91
N ALA A 345 38.70 -1.98 -11.61
CA ALA A 345 37.69 -2.61 -10.76
C ALA A 345 37.62 -2.06 -9.33
N ALA A 346 36.42 -2.15 -8.73
CA ALA A 346 36.27 -1.97 -7.30
C ALA A 346 37.18 -2.95 -6.52
N SER A 347 37.77 -2.53 -5.41
CA SER A 347 38.94 -3.21 -4.81
C SER A 347 38.71 -4.65 -4.29
N ASN A 348 37.46 -5.13 -4.33
CA ASN A 348 37.05 -6.47 -3.90
C ASN A 348 36.29 -7.26 -5.00
N ALA A 349 36.08 -6.69 -6.19
CA ALA A 349 35.28 -7.28 -7.26
C ALA A 349 36.11 -8.22 -8.17
N ASN A 350 35.46 -9.22 -8.76
CA ASN A 350 36.04 -10.04 -9.82
C ASN A 350 35.54 -9.54 -11.19
N THR A 351 36.43 -9.11 -12.08
CA THR A 351 36.04 -8.68 -13.43
C THR A 351 36.10 -9.81 -14.46
N SER A 352 35.10 -9.92 -15.34
CA SER A 352 35.19 -10.70 -16.57
C SER A 352 35.05 -9.81 -17.81
N GLU A 353 36.01 -9.89 -18.73
CA GLU A 353 35.89 -9.32 -20.07
C GLU A 353 35.14 -10.30 -20.98
N ILE A 354 33.89 -10.00 -21.34
CA ILE A 354 33.09 -10.79 -22.29
C ILE A 354 33.16 -10.08 -23.64
N THR A 355 33.94 -10.63 -24.57
CA THR A 355 34.35 -9.93 -25.81
C THR A 355 33.63 -10.52 -27.02
N GLY A 356 32.84 -9.69 -27.72
CA GLY A 356 32.37 -9.95 -29.09
C GLY A 356 33.17 -9.14 -30.12
N ASP A 357 32.84 -9.31 -31.40
CA ASP A 357 33.56 -8.64 -32.50
C ASP A 357 33.28 -7.12 -32.59
N GLN A 358 32.15 -6.65 -32.05
CA GLN A 358 31.72 -5.24 -32.10
C GLN A 358 31.67 -4.55 -30.74
N ILE A 359 31.47 -5.31 -29.65
CA ILE A 359 31.35 -4.76 -28.28
C ILE A 359 32.08 -5.66 -27.28
N LYS A 360 32.56 -5.08 -26.19
CA LYS A 360 33.07 -5.81 -25.02
C LYS A 360 32.28 -5.40 -23.79
N LEU A 361 31.75 -6.40 -23.09
CA LEU A 361 31.13 -6.23 -21.78
C LEU A 361 32.18 -6.40 -20.69
N CYS A 362 32.29 -5.39 -19.84
CA CYS A 362 33.07 -5.35 -18.61
C CYS A 362 32.11 -5.63 -17.46
N ALA A 363 32.04 -6.89 -17.03
CA ALA A 363 31.16 -7.31 -15.94
C ALA A 363 31.94 -7.41 -14.62
N GLU A 364 31.51 -6.67 -13.60
CA GLU A 364 32.02 -6.80 -12.22
C GLU A 364 31.12 -7.74 -11.43
N TRP A 365 31.73 -8.75 -10.83
CA TRP A 365 31.07 -9.79 -10.07
C TRP A 365 31.38 -9.67 -8.58
N GLY A 366 30.34 -9.42 -7.78
CA GLY A 366 30.37 -9.47 -6.33
C GLY A 366 29.84 -10.81 -5.79
N LEU A 367 29.95 -11.01 -4.48
CA LEU A 367 29.38 -12.17 -3.79
C LEU A 367 28.27 -11.68 -2.86
N VAL A 368 27.03 -12.05 -3.19
CA VAL A 368 25.85 -11.75 -2.37
C VAL A 368 25.43 -13.03 -1.67
N ASP A 369 25.29 -12.95 -0.34
CA ASP A 369 24.67 -14.02 0.42
C ASP A 369 23.15 -13.91 0.34
N PHE A 370 22.50 -14.99 -0.11
CA PHE A 370 21.04 -15.10 -0.20
C PHE A 370 20.58 -16.08 0.88
N GLY A 371 19.80 -15.57 1.85
CA GLY A 371 19.51 -16.21 3.14
C GLY A 371 19.26 -17.71 3.08
N ASN A 372 20.15 -18.49 3.68
CA ASN A 372 20.26 -19.93 3.46
C ASN A 372 19.25 -20.74 4.31
N SER A 373 17.95 -20.67 3.98
CA SER A 373 16.87 -21.40 4.63
C SER A 373 15.92 -22.08 3.64
N ILE A 374 15.87 -23.41 3.67
CA ILE A 374 15.04 -24.23 2.76
C ILE A 374 13.63 -24.42 3.34
N THR A 375 12.76 -23.41 3.21
CA THR A 375 11.28 -23.56 3.30
C THR A 375 10.51 -22.45 2.55
N ASN A 376 10.21 -22.71 1.26
CA ASN A 376 9.12 -22.15 0.43
C ASN A 376 8.45 -20.81 0.83
N SER A 377 9.22 -19.72 0.93
CA SER A 377 8.75 -18.35 0.64
C SER A 377 9.98 -17.49 0.32
N VAL A 378 9.91 -16.63 -0.70
CA VAL A 378 11.11 -15.97 -1.26
C VAL A 378 11.17 -14.51 -0.83
N SER A 379 11.91 -14.28 0.27
CA SER A 379 12.55 -13.01 0.58
C SER A 379 14.04 -13.25 0.80
N SER A 380 14.71 -13.69 -0.27
CA SER A 380 16.17 -13.89 -0.30
C SER A 380 16.88 -12.52 -0.35
N ALA A 381 16.83 -11.80 0.77
CA ALA A 381 17.39 -10.47 0.91
C ALA A 381 18.89 -10.48 0.59
N ALA A 382 19.27 -9.78 -0.48
CA ALA A 382 20.65 -9.57 -0.85
C ALA A 382 21.38 -8.73 0.23
N THR A 383 22.68 -8.98 0.36
CA THR A 383 23.58 -8.29 1.31
C THR A 383 24.42 -7.19 0.67
N SER A 384 24.37 -7.03 -0.66
CA SER A 384 24.90 -5.88 -1.41
C SER A 384 24.11 -5.66 -2.71
N SER A 385 24.20 -4.45 -3.29
CA SER A 385 23.55 -4.09 -4.57
C SER A 385 23.98 -5.02 -5.70
N PHE A 386 23.05 -5.38 -6.59
CA PHE A 386 23.28 -6.26 -7.74
C PHE A 386 22.49 -5.80 -8.96
N VAL A 387 22.99 -6.07 -10.16
CA VAL A 387 22.25 -5.84 -11.41
C VAL A 387 21.13 -6.87 -11.50
N ALA A 388 19.88 -6.38 -11.43
CA ALA A 388 18.69 -7.21 -11.58
C ALA A 388 18.30 -7.30 -13.07
N GLU A 389 18.30 -6.19 -13.81
CA GLU A 389 17.83 -6.20 -15.21
C GLU A 389 18.77 -5.49 -16.18
N LEU A 390 18.67 -5.89 -17.45
CA LEU A 390 19.33 -5.30 -18.61
C LEU A 390 18.29 -5.06 -19.71
N ALA A 391 18.32 -3.89 -20.36
CA ALA A 391 17.34 -3.50 -21.38
C ALA A 391 17.93 -2.57 -22.46
N LEU A 392 17.15 -2.28 -23.50
CA LEU A 392 17.47 -1.24 -24.49
C LEU A 392 16.47 -0.10 -24.46
N TYR A 393 16.93 1.04 -24.99
CA TYR A 393 16.07 2.06 -25.55
C TYR A 393 16.52 2.39 -26.97
N GLU A 394 15.66 2.13 -27.96
CA GLU A 394 15.85 2.53 -29.35
C GLU A 394 15.15 3.88 -29.61
N THR A 395 15.80 4.79 -30.34
CA THR A 395 15.23 6.08 -30.76
C THR A 395 15.82 6.50 -32.12
N ALA A 396 15.26 7.52 -32.76
CA ALA A 396 15.83 8.06 -33.99
C ALA A 396 17.18 8.76 -33.71
N GLU A 397 18.16 8.62 -34.61
CA GLU A 397 19.47 9.27 -34.49
C GLU A 397 19.37 10.81 -34.39
N GLU A 398 18.33 11.42 -34.98
CA GLU A 398 18.07 12.86 -34.85
C GLU A 398 17.55 13.28 -33.45
N GLU A 399 16.95 12.37 -32.69
CA GLU A 399 16.41 12.61 -31.34
C GLU A 399 17.42 12.26 -30.23
N ALA A 400 18.29 11.27 -30.48
CA ALA A 400 19.30 10.76 -29.53
C ALA A 400 20.18 11.86 -28.90
N GLY A 401 20.51 12.92 -29.66
CA GLY A 401 21.26 14.07 -29.15
C GLY A 401 20.55 14.92 -28.08
N SER A 402 19.29 14.60 -27.75
CA SER A 402 18.50 15.20 -26.68
C SER A 402 18.05 14.22 -25.59
N PHE A 403 18.39 12.93 -25.72
CA PHE A 403 18.02 11.90 -24.77
C PHE A 403 18.67 12.13 -23.39
N ASN A 404 17.86 12.08 -22.33
CA ASN A 404 18.33 12.04 -20.95
C ASN A 404 17.55 10.98 -20.19
N ILE A 405 18.24 9.89 -19.82
CA ILE A 405 17.66 8.71 -19.18
C ILE A 405 16.72 9.05 -18.01
N SER A 406 17.13 9.94 -17.11
CA SER A 406 16.38 10.32 -15.90
C SER A 406 15.13 11.19 -16.15
N SER A 407 14.84 11.55 -17.40
CA SER A 407 13.68 12.34 -17.83
C SER A 407 13.17 11.87 -19.19
N THR A 408 13.30 10.57 -19.45
CA THR A 408 12.81 9.90 -20.66
C THR A 408 12.42 8.45 -20.36
N ILE A 409 13.03 7.83 -19.35
CA ILE A 409 12.80 6.44 -18.94
C ILE A 409 12.54 6.38 -17.43
N PRO A 410 11.30 6.08 -16.99
CA PRO A 410 11.02 5.76 -15.60
C PRO A 410 11.64 4.41 -15.22
N GLY A 411 12.26 4.31 -14.04
CA GLY A 411 12.75 3.04 -13.47
C GLY A 411 14.13 3.08 -12.80
N ASP A 412 14.73 4.26 -12.59
CA ASP A 412 16.10 4.44 -12.05
C ASP A 412 17.16 3.60 -12.81
N TRP A 413 17.02 3.59 -14.13
CA TRP A 413 17.95 2.92 -15.05
C TRP A 413 19.28 3.66 -15.15
N SER A 414 20.36 2.90 -15.24
CA SER A 414 21.71 3.39 -15.53
C SER A 414 22.10 3.11 -16.99
N LEU A 415 22.73 4.08 -17.65
CA LEU A 415 23.26 3.93 -19.00
C LEU A 415 24.61 3.19 -18.96
N ILE A 416 24.68 2.00 -19.54
CA ILE A 416 25.89 1.16 -19.56
C ILE A 416 26.65 1.20 -20.89
N GLY A 417 26.04 1.75 -21.95
CA GLY A 417 26.67 2.01 -23.24
C GLY A 417 25.67 2.58 -24.25
N ASN A 418 26.15 3.07 -25.40
CA ASN A 418 25.28 3.50 -26.50
C ASN A 418 25.97 3.38 -27.87
N GLU A 419 25.22 2.98 -28.90
CA GLU A 419 25.71 2.79 -30.27
C GLU A 419 24.72 3.36 -31.30
N SER A 420 25.25 3.77 -32.45
CA SER A 420 24.48 4.34 -33.56
C SER A 420 24.47 3.39 -34.77
N THR A 421 23.27 2.98 -35.20
CA THR A 421 23.07 2.01 -36.29
C THR A 421 22.17 2.58 -37.38
N GLY A 422 22.80 3.25 -38.37
CA GLY A 422 22.10 3.79 -39.54
C GLY A 422 21.23 5.00 -39.20
N THR A 423 19.91 4.80 -39.06
CA THR A 423 18.92 5.82 -38.65
C THR A 423 18.45 5.67 -37.20
N VAL A 424 18.83 4.58 -36.51
CA VAL A 424 18.41 4.28 -35.14
C VAL A 424 19.61 4.38 -34.20
N HIS A 425 19.43 5.04 -33.06
CA HIS A 425 20.37 5.05 -31.94
C HIS A 425 19.88 4.07 -30.87
N THR A 426 20.78 3.29 -30.30
CA THR A 426 20.47 2.26 -29.29
C THR A 426 21.25 2.54 -28.01
N PHE A 427 20.53 2.77 -26.92
CA PHE A 427 21.08 2.93 -25.58
C PHE A 427 20.95 1.61 -24.82
N PHE A 428 22.04 1.14 -24.22
CA PHE A 428 22.11 -0.08 -23.41
C PHE A 428 21.98 0.29 -21.94
N LEU A 429 21.03 -0.33 -21.25
CA LEU A 429 20.62 0.06 -19.90
C LEU A 429 20.77 -1.10 -18.92
N SER A 430 21.09 -0.80 -17.66
CA SER A 430 20.98 -1.74 -16.54
C SER A 430 20.14 -1.15 -15.40
N ARG A 431 19.41 -1.99 -14.68
CA ARG A 431 18.76 -1.63 -13.41
C ARG A 431 19.45 -2.37 -12.27
N THR A 432 20.15 -1.62 -11.42
CA THR A 432 20.73 -2.13 -10.19
C THR A 432 19.64 -2.16 -9.12
N PHE A 433 19.42 -3.33 -8.53
CA PHE A 433 18.59 -3.47 -7.34
C PHE A 433 19.50 -3.32 -6.12
N GLU A 434 19.35 -2.21 -5.40
CA GLU A 434 19.95 -2.06 -4.08
C GLU A 434 19.14 -2.90 -3.08
N PRO A 435 19.78 -3.71 -2.22
CA PRO A 435 19.06 -4.37 -1.15
C PRO A 435 18.44 -3.33 -0.22
N PHE A 436 17.30 -3.68 0.38
CA PHE A 436 16.70 -2.85 1.42
C PHE A 436 17.53 -2.96 2.71
N VAL A 437 18.62 -2.18 2.78
CA VAL A 437 19.57 -2.23 3.91
C VAL A 437 18.96 -1.55 5.13
N LEU A 438 18.38 -2.37 6.02
CA LEU A 438 18.16 -2.00 7.42
C LEU A 438 19.53 -1.60 8.01
N ASN A 439 19.73 -0.30 8.24
CA ASN A 439 21.03 0.32 8.02
C ASN A 439 22.04 0.09 9.16
N ASN A 440 22.91 -0.90 8.97
CA ASN A 440 23.78 -1.46 9.99
C ASN A 440 25.15 -0.76 10.10
N SER A 441 25.26 0.13 11.10
CA SER A 441 26.49 0.59 11.80
C SER A 441 27.42 1.68 11.20
N THR A 442 27.59 2.76 11.98
CA THR A 442 28.85 3.53 12.31
C THR A 442 29.79 3.97 11.17
N ASP A 443 30.18 5.24 11.00
CA ASP A 443 31.03 6.08 11.87
C ASP A 443 31.33 7.43 11.13
N ASP A 444 31.81 8.47 11.81
CA ASP A 444 31.81 9.87 11.31
C ASP A 444 32.93 10.26 10.31
N SER A 445 32.59 10.99 9.25
CA SER A 445 33.38 12.17 8.80
C SER A 445 32.61 13.13 7.88
N GLU A 446 32.79 14.44 8.06
CA GLU A 446 32.11 15.50 7.29
C GLU A 446 32.69 15.70 5.87
N SER A 447 31.84 15.69 4.83
CA SER A 447 32.06 16.55 3.66
C SER A 447 30.75 16.87 2.92
N PHE A 448 30.49 18.16 2.66
CA PHE A 448 29.36 18.64 1.87
C PHE A 448 29.53 18.32 0.36
N SER A 449 28.61 17.55 -0.22
CA SER A 449 28.31 17.57 -1.66
C SER A 449 26.83 17.28 -1.94
N SER A 450 26.35 17.68 -3.10
CA SER A 450 24.93 17.80 -3.45
C SER A 450 24.22 16.48 -3.79
N SER A 451 22.89 16.51 -3.64
CA SER A 451 21.88 15.78 -4.42
C SER A 451 21.93 14.24 -4.46
N ASN A 452 21.05 13.61 -3.68
CA ASN A 452 19.85 12.95 -4.22
C ASN A 452 18.79 12.85 -3.11
N ASN A 453 17.58 13.38 -3.36
CA ASN A 453 16.46 13.33 -2.41
C ASN A 453 15.54 12.15 -2.75
N SER A 454 15.95 10.92 -2.41
CA SER A 454 14.99 9.84 -2.24
C SER A 454 14.11 10.14 -1.02
N VAL A 455 12.79 10.04 -1.17
CA VAL A 455 11.88 10.19 -0.03
C VAL A 455 11.90 8.88 0.76
N SER A 456 12.78 8.81 1.77
CA SER A 456 12.86 7.68 2.70
C SER A 456 11.45 7.24 3.13
N SER A 457 11.19 5.94 3.03
CA SER A 457 9.88 5.35 3.25
C SER A 457 9.47 5.28 4.72
N SER A 458 10.37 5.65 5.63
CA SER A 458 10.34 5.48 7.08
C SER A 458 10.74 6.75 7.84
N VAL A 459 10.76 6.65 9.18
CA VAL A 459 11.15 7.69 10.15
C VAL A 459 11.79 7.05 11.39
N GLU A 460 12.72 7.73 12.07
CA GLU A 460 13.36 7.21 13.29
C GLU A 460 12.54 7.53 14.56
N ALA A 461 12.51 6.60 15.52
CA ALA A 461 12.06 6.87 16.89
C ALA A 461 13.08 7.70 17.67
N ILE A 462 12.66 8.36 18.76
CA ILE A 462 13.59 9.04 19.68
C ILE A 462 14.06 8.08 20.77
N ALA A 463 15.38 7.96 20.94
CA ALA A 463 15.97 7.30 22.10
C ALA A 463 16.04 8.24 23.30
N SER A 464 15.59 7.78 24.47
CA SER A 464 15.72 8.50 25.74
C SER A 464 17.19 8.73 26.14
N ASN A 465 17.45 9.80 26.91
CA ASN A 465 18.80 10.17 27.37
C ASN A 465 19.48 9.15 28.30
N SER A 466 18.77 8.13 28.79
CA SER A 466 19.34 6.98 29.52
C SER A 466 19.50 5.73 28.65
N SER A 467 19.03 5.76 27.40
CA SER A 467 18.93 4.61 26.49
C SER A 467 18.09 3.45 27.04
N GLU A 468 17.14 3.73 27.95
CA GLU A 468 16.30 2.71 28.61
C GLU A 468 14.92 2.52 27.95
N GLU A 469 14.51 3.47 27.10
CA GLU A 469 13.23 3.52 26.39
C GLU A 469 13.40 4.22 25.03
N LEU A 470 12.76 3.70 23.97
CA LEU A 470 12.42 4.46 22.76
C LEU A 470 11.03 5.08 22.92
N SER A 471 10.83 6.27 22.38
CA SER A 471 9.54 6.96 22.29
C SER A 471 9.28 7.46 20.87
N PHE A 472 8.02 7.45 20.45
CA PHE A 472 7.57 8.07 19.20
C PHE A 472 6.20 8.72 19.38
N LYS A 473 6.11 10.02 19.13
CA LYS A 473 4.92 10.85 19.34
C LYS A 473 4.28 11.26 18.02
N VAL A 474 3.03 10.87 17.83
CA VAL A 474 2.22 11.26 16.67
C VAL A 474 1.15 12.27 17.08
N LEU A 475 1.07 13.40 16.37
CA LEU A 475 -0.05 14.34 16.49
C LEU A 475 -1.08 14.04 15.38
N GLN A 476 -2.26 13.57 15.77
CA GLN A 476 -3.39 13.36 14.87
C GLN A 476 -4.20 14.65 14.75
N ILE A 477 -4.35 15.12 13.51
CA ILE A 477 -5.15 16.28 13.13
C ILE A 477 -6.35 15.77 12.29
N ALA A 478 -7.56 15.97 12.77
CA ALA A 478 -8.79 15.53 12.10
C ALA A 478 -9.71 16.74 11.79
N ASP A 479 -10.43 16.66 10.67
CA ASP A 479 -11.57 17.52 10.35
C ASP A 479 -11.21 19.03 10.38
N MET A 480 -10.32 19.44 9.48
CA MET A 480 -9.87 20.84 9.35
C MET A 480 -10.79 21.69 8.47
N HIS A 481 -11.23 21.15 7.33
CA HIS A 481 -12.04 21.82 6.30
C HIS A 481 -11.47 23.19 5.86
N LEU A 482 -10.15 23.28 5.66
CA LEU A 482 -9.56 24.53 5.19
C LEU A 482 -10.09 24.87 3.80
N THR A 483 -10.64 26.07 3.66
CA THR A 483 -11.08 26.64 2.38
C THR A 483 -9.97 27.37 1.66
N GLY A 484 -8.86 27.66 2.35
CA GLY A 484 -7.78 28.53 1.89
C GLY A 484 -8.09 30.02 2.12
N ASN A 485 -9.32 30.37 2.48
CA ASN A 485 -9.70 31.72 2.86
C ASN A 485 -9.56 31.88 4.38
N PRO A 486 -8.53 32.61 4.88
CA PRO A 486 -8.31 32.76 6.32
C PRO A 486 -9.46 33.45 7.06
N ASP A 487 -10.29 34.22 6.34
CA ASP A 487 -11.45 34.92 6.87
C ASP A 487 -12.77 34.14 6.71
N TYR A 488 -12.74 32.85 6.34
CA TYR A 488 -13.97 32.05 6.26
C TYR A 488 -14.61 31.95 7.66
N PRO A 489 -15.84 32.46 7.86
CA PRO A 489 -16.42 32.62 9.19
C PRO A 489 -16.91 31.29 9.78
N CYS A 490 -16.83 31.14 11.10
CA CYS A 490 -17.29 29.93 11.79
C CYS A 490 -18.81 29.74 11.67
N SER A 491 -19.23 28.56 11.19
CA SER A 491 -20.64 28.12 11.25
C SER A 491 -21.12 27.94 12.71
N SER A 492 -20.25 27.37 13.55
CA SER A 492 -20.34 27.33 15.01
C SER A 492 -18.97 27.64 15.61
N GLY A 493 -18.91 28.67 16.49
CA GLY A 493 -17.68 29.13 17.12
C GLY A 493 -17.71 28.97 18.64
N PRO A 494 -16.55 28.76 19.29
CA PRO A 494 -16.46 28.67 20.75
C PRO A 494 -16.79 30.02 21.40
N THR A 495 -17.41 29.98 22.57
CA THR A 495 -17.92 31.19 23.26
C THR A 495 -16.83 32.15 23.77
N ASN A 496 -15.59 31.68 23.90
CA ASN A 496 -14.42 32.46 24.31
C ASN A 496 -13.21 31.97 23.52
N ILE A 497 -12.34 32.88 23.09
CA ILE A 497 -11.09 32.57 22.39
C ILE A 497 -9.94 33.27 23.11
N ARG A 498 -8.77 32.60 23.20
CA ARG A 498 -7.59 33.15 23.87
C ARG A 498 -7.00 34.31 23.06
N ALA A 499 -6.70 35.43 23.70
CA ALA A 499 -6.15 36.63 23.04
C ALA A 499 -4.81 36.39 22.33
N SER A 500 -3.98 35.45 22.81
CA SER A 500 -2.78 35.00 22.11
C SER A 500 -3.10 34.38 20.74
N LEU A 501 -4.16 33.57 20.68
CA LEU A 501 -4.59 32.87 19.47
C LEU A 501 -5.30 33.82 18.49
N LEU A 502 -6.09 34.79 18.99
CA LEU A 502 -6.63 35.88 18.16
C LEU A 502 -5.50 36.68 17.49
N ALA A 503 -4.43 36.99 18.23
CA ALA A 503 -3.26 37.68 17.68
C ALA A 503 -2.51 36.83 16.63
N ALA A 504 -2.28 35.54 16.90
CA ALA A 504 -1.65 34.63 15.94
C ALA A 504 -2.48 34.49 14.65
N ALA A 505 -3.79 34.24 14.78
CA ALA A 505 -4.71 34.16 13.64
C ALA A 505 -4.80 35.47 12.84
N SER A 506 -4.67 36.63 13.49
CA SER A 506 -4.62 37.93 12.80
C SER A 506 -3.37 38.10 11.94
N VAL A 507 -2.21 37.66 12.43
CA VAL A 507 -0.94 37.64 11.65
C VAL A 507 -1.03 36.65 10.49
N LEU A 508 -1.51 35.43 10.75
CA LEU A 508 -1.68 34.40 9.74
C LEU A 508 -2.68 34.81 8.64
N ALA A 509 -3.79 35.44 9.01
CA ALA A 509 -4.75 35.97 8.05
C ALA A 509 -4.14 37.08 7.18
N ALA A 510 -3.29 37.94 7.73
CA ALA A 510 -2.56 38.94 6.93
C ALA A 510 -1.59 38.27 5.94
N GLN A 511 -0.80 37.29 6.40
CA GLN A 511 0.16 36.55 5.56
C GLN A 511 -0.52 35.82 4.40
N LEU A 512 -1.55 35.02 4.67
CA LEU A 512 -2.29 34.28 3.64
C LEU A 512 -2.98 35.22 2.63
N ARG A 513 -3.50 36.37 3.07
CA ARG A 513 -4.02 37.41 2.15
C ARG A 513 -2.93 38.02 1.27
N GLU A 514 -1.71 38.23 1.77
CA GLU A 514 -0.58 38.74 0.99
C GLU A 514 -0.06 37.71 -0.03
N GLU A 515 0.00 36.44 0.36
CA GLU A 515 0.37 35.31 -0.52
C GLU A 515 -0.60 35.19 -1.70
N MET A 516 -1.91 35.37 -1.46
CA MET A 516 -2.93 35.38 -2.51
C MET A 516 -2.93 36.63 -3.42
N ASN A 517 -2.28 37.74 -3.05
CA ASN A 517 -2.43 39.04 -3.75
C ASN A 517 -1.13 39.74 -4.17
N SER A 518 0.03 39.19 -3.83
CA SER A 518 1.38 39.71 -4.10
C SER A 518 1.76 41.04 -3.41
N SER A 519 2.38 40.90 -2.23
CA SER A 519 3.29 41.86 -1.56
C SER A 519 2.74 43.18 -0.98
N SER A 520 2.64 43.27 0.35
CA SER A 520 3.17 44.41 1.12
C SER A 520 3.08 44.15 2.64
N SER A 521 4.21 43.79 3.27
CA SER A 521 4.25 43.32 4.67
C SER A 521 3.56 44.28 5.66
N ALA A 522 2.41 43.87 6.21
CA ALA A 522 1.64 44.66 7.17
C ALA A 522 1.69 44.09 8.60
N SER A 523 1.79 44.95 9.61
CA SER A 523 1.74 44.53 11.03
C SER A 523 0.30 44.35 11.50
N ALA A 524 -0.15 43.10 11.60
CA ALA A 524 -1.48 42.75 12.10
C ALA A 524 -1.62 42.91 13.64
N GLY A 525 -2.86 42.97 14.12
CA GLY A 525 -3.22 43.21 15.52
C GLY A 525 -4.61 43.83 15.67
N GLU A 526 -5.10 43.96 16.92
CA GLU A 526 -6.48 44.35 17.23
C GLU A 526 -6.94 45.68 16.61
N ASP A 527 -6.06 46.70 16.55
CA ASP A 527 -6.36 48.00 15.93
C ASP A 527 -6.43 47.97 14.39
N ASN A 528 -5.93 46.91 13.73
CA ASN A 528 -5.69 46.86 12.28
C ASN A 528 -6.53 45.79 11.53
N ASP A 529 -7.02 44.75 12.21
CA ASP A 529 -7.74 43.63 11.59
C ASP A 529 -9.23 43.65 11.98
N PRO A 530 -10.16 43.94 11.03
CA PRO A 530 -11.58 44.11 11.36
C PRO A 530 -12.23 42.84 11.92
N MET A 531 -11.64 41.67 11.66
CA MET A 531 -12.11 40.36 12.12
C MET A 531 -11.28 39.81 13.30
N TYR A 532 -10.49 40.65 13.99
CA TYR A 532 -9.63 40.23 15.11
C TYR A 532 -10.38 39.48 16.22
N ASN A 533 -11.61 39.90 16.53
CA ASN A 533 -12.46 39.30 17.56
C ASN A 533 -13.51 38.31 16.98
N GLU A 534 -13.41 37.95 15.70
CA GLU A 534 -14.36 37.05 15.03
C GLU A 534 -13.80 35.62 14.88
N CYS A 535 -14.69 34.64 14.92
CA CYS A 535 -14.32 33.24 14.70
C CYS A 535 -14.23 32.97 13.19
N ARG A 536 -13.05 32.55 12.73
CA ARG A 536 -12.73 32.28 11.31
C ARG A 536 -11.66 31.18 11.16
N GLU A 537 -11.50 30.68 9.94
CA GLU A 537 -10.52 29.64 9.55
C GLU A 537 -9.08 29.89 10.00
N ALA A 538 -8.61 31.15 10.04
CA ALA A 538 -7.26 31.46 10.53
C ALA A 538 -7.00 31.02 11.99
N LEU A 539 -8.05 30.78 12.80
CA LEU A 539 -7.93 30.18 14.13
C LEU A 539 -7.59 28.68 14.08
N THR A 540 -8.03 27.96 13.06
CA THR A 540 -7.65 26.56 12.81
C THR A 540 -6.15 26.48 12.56
N VAL A 541 -5.64 27.33 11.67
CA VAL A 541 -4.21 27.38 11.31
C VAL A 541 -3.38 27.84 12.52
N ALA A 542 -3.84 28.85 13.26
CA ALA A 542 -3.18 29.31 14.48
C ALA A 542 -3.14 28.23 15.58
N PHE A 543 -4.19 27.42 15.70
CA PHE A 543 -4.27 26.35 16.70
C PHE A 543 -3.40 25.15 16.29
N LEU A 544 -3.35 24.81 14.99
CA LEU A 544 -2.40 23.84 14.46
C LEU A 544 -0.95 24.28 14.71
N ASP A 545 -0.60 25.53 14.39
CA ASP A 545 0.73 26.08 14.68
C ASP A 545 1.07 26.01 16.19
N GLU A 546 0.14 26.36 17.08
CA GLU A 546 0.34 26.27 18.53
C GLU A 546 0.46 24.82 19.04
N LEU A 547 -0.27 23.86 18.46
CA LEU A 547 -0.17 22.44 18.82
C LEU A 547 1.17 21.83 18.41
N LEU A 548 1.68 22.17 17.22
CA LEU A 548 3.00 21.76 16.75
C LEU A 548 4.09 22.29 17.69
N ASP A 549 3.99 23.55 18.11
CA ASP A 549 4.96 24.19 19.01
C ASP A 549 4.91 23.66 20.46
N ILE A 550 3.72 23.28 20.95
CA ILE A 550 3.50 22.72 22.29
C ILE A 550 3.90 21.24 22.38
N GLU A 551 3.52 20.41 21.42
CA GLU A 551 3.82 18.97 21.48
C GLU A 551 5.20 18.62 20.95
N GLN A 552 5.71 19.37 19.96
CA GLN A 552 6.93 19.01 19.20
C GLN A 552 6.89 17.53 18.80
N PRO A 553 5.88 17.12 17.99
CA PRO A 553 5.68 15.72 17.64
C PRO A 553 6.74 15.23 16.66
N ASP A 554 7.08 13.95 16.77
CA ASP A 554 8.01 13.26 15.87
C ASP A 554 7.34 12.98 14.51
N PHE A 555 6.00 12.96 14.50
CA PHE A 555 5.18 12.75 13.31
C PHE A 555 3.83 13.46 13.37
N VAL A 556 3.28 13.87 12.23
CA VAL A 556 1.92 14.40 12.11
C VAL A 556 1.09 13.56 11.15
N VAL A 557 -0.13 13.20 11.53
CA VAL A 557 -1.09 12.55 10.62
C VAL A 557 -2.32 13.43 10.46
N PHE A 558 -2.63 13.79 9.22
CA PHE A 558 -3.86 14.46 8.85
C PHE A 558 -4.91 13.41 8.41
N THR A 559 -5.95 13.19 9.23
CA THR A 559 -6.90 12.06 9.05
C THR A 559 -8.16 12.43 8.26
N GLY A 560 -7.97 13.03 7.08
CA GLY A 560 -9.04 13.36 6.14
C GLY A 560 -9.84 14.62 6.48
N ASP A 561 -10.56 15.11 5.47
CA ASP A 561 -11.25 16.40 5.45
C ASP A 561 -10.31 17.53 5.88
N ASN A 562 -9.14 17.48 5.23
CA ASN A 562 -8.03 18.39 5.40
C ASN A 562 -8.39 19.76 4.81
N VAL A 563 -9.08 19.73 3.67
CA VAL A 563 -9.53 20.89 2.89
C VAL A 563 -10.99 20.73 2.46
N GLN A 564 -11.69 21.85 2.26
CA GLN A 564 -13.03 21.89 1.67
C GLN A 564 -13.35 23.29 1.11
N PRO A 565 -12.78 23.72 -0.02
CA PRO A 565 -13.02 25.03 -0.61
C PRO A 565 -14.33 25.09 -1.42
N ASP A 566 -14.79 26.29 -1.78
CA ASP A 566 -16.05 26.51 -2.52
C ASP A 566 -15.92 26.28 -4.04
N LEU A 567 -15.57 25.04 -4.46
CA LEU A 567 -15.42 24.65 -5.87
C LEU A 567 -14.40 25.51 -6.66
N ASP A 568 -13.41 26.09 -5.97
CA ASP A 568 -12.35 26.90 -6.55
C ASP A 568 -11.00 26.17 -6.42
N THR A 569 -10.47 25.69 -7.55
CA THR A 569 -9.22 24.92 -7.66
C THR A 569 -7.98 25.70 -7.21
N ALA A 570 -7.98 27.04 -7.33
CA ALA A 570 -6.88 27.86 -6.86
C ALA A 570 -6.91 27.98 -5.33
N MET A 571 -8.10 28.25 -4.76
CA MET A 571 -8.30 28.22 -3.30
C MET A 571 -8.04 26.83 -2.71
N HIS A 572 -8.34 25.76 -3.45
CA HIS A 572 -7.99 24.40 -3.10
C HIS A 572 -6.48 24.20 -2.97
N THR A 573 -5.73 24.70 -3.95
CA THR A 573 -4.25 24.67 -3.94
C THR A 573 -3.68 25.51 -2.79
N VAL A 574 -4.31 26.64 -2.45
CA VAL A 574 -3.94 27.45 -1.27
C VAL A 574 -4.21 26.69 0.03
N ALA A 575 -5.38 26.06 0.18
CA ALA A 575 -5.72 25.27 1.37
C ALA A 575 -4.74 24.11 1.61
N MET A 576 -4.43 23.36 0.55
CA MET A 576 -3.46 22.26 0.55
C MET A 576 -2.05 22.72 0.96
N ASN A 577 -1.58 23.85 0.43
CA ASN A 577 -0.30 24.42 0.85
C ASN A 577 -0.34 25.02 2.26
N THR A 578 -1.50 25.53 2.71
CA THR A 578 -1.65 26.18 4.01
C THR A 578 -1.35 25.24 5.18
N PHE A 579 -1.82 23.98 5.15
CA PHE A 579 -1.52 23.01 6.21
C PHE A 579 -0.16 22.31 6.01
N THR A 580 0.17 21.86 4.78
CA THR A 580 1.45 21.16 4.53
C THR A 580 2.66 22.04 4.82
N ALA A 581 2.59 23.35 4.60
CA ALA A 581 3.66 24.28 4.96
C ALA A 581 3.92 24.35 6.48
N ARG A 582 2.96 24.05 7.37
CA ARG A 582 3.12 24.13 8.83
C ARG A 582 4.09 23.07 9.37
N VAL A 583 4.07 21.89 8.76
CA VAL A 583 4.91 20.74 9.10
C VAL A 583 6.24 20.77 8.34
N GLU A 584 6.20 21.05 7.04
CA GLU A 584 7.41 21.21 6.20
C GLU A 584 8.34 22.31 6.72
N SER A 585 7.81 23.50 7.07
CA SER A 585 8.65 24.61 7.57
C SER A 585 9.23 24.40 8.97
N ARG A 586 8.73 23.40 9.72
CA ARG A 586 9.29 22.95 11.00
C ARG A 586 10.21 21.75 10.87
N GLY A 587 10.27 21.12 9.69
CA GLY A 587 11.01 19.88 9.47
C GLY A 587 10.40 18.67 10.16
N ILE A 588 9.07 18.66 10.37
CA ILE A 588 8.35 17.57 11.05
C ILE A 588 7.82 16.59 9.98
N PRO A 589 8.22 15.30 10.03
CA PRO A 589 7.68 14.28 9.12
C PRO A 589 6.17 14.10 9.25
N TRP A 590 5.49 13.84 8.14
CA TRP A 590 4.02 13.80 8.13
C TRP A 590 3.40 12.89 7.07
N ALA A 591 2.19 12.43 7.33
CA ALA A 591 1.34 11.66 6.42
C ALA A 591 -0.09 12.19 6.41
N ALA A 592 -0.90 11.74 5.45
CA ALA A 592 -2.29 12.12 5.31
C ALA A 592 -3.12 11.04 4.62
N VAL A 593 -4.38 10.92 5.02
CA VAL A 593 -5.43 10.20 4.26
C VAL A 593 -6.48 11.20 3.77
N PHE A 594 -7.24 10.81 2.75
CA PHE A 594 -8.37 11.58 2.25
C PHE A 594 -9.65 11.32 3.03
N GLY A 595 -10.46 12.37 3.18
CA GLY A 595 -11.86 12.28 3.57
C GLY A 595 -12.82 12.46 2.38
N ASN A 596 -14.09 12.65 2.70
CA ASN A 596 -15.14 12.80 1.69
C ASN A 596 -15.26 14.22 1.14
N HIS A 597 -14.86 15.24 1.89
CA HIS A 597 -14.96 16.65 1.51
C HIS A 597 -13.70 17.17 0.80
N ASP A 598 -12.55 16.50 0.93
CA ASP A 598 -11.27 16.91 0.32
C ASP A 598 -11.39 17.22 -1.19
N THR A 599 -12.04 16.36 -1.99
CA THR A 599 -12.18 16.57 -3.44
C THR A 599 -13.23 17.61 -3.87
N GLU A 600 -13.95 18.26 -2.95
CA GLU A 600 -14.98 19.26 -3.31
C GLU A 600 -14.42 20.53 -3.96
N GLY A 601 -13.10 20.75 -3.89
CA GLY A 601 -12.45 21.89 -4.53
C GLY A 601 -12.09 21.73 -6.00
N GLY A 602 -12.51 20.66 -6.67
CA GLY A 602 -12.21 20.46 -8.09
C GLY A 602 -10.71 20.24 -8.39
N LEU A 603 -9.99 19.64 -7.43
CA LEU A 603 -8.82 18.81 -7.72
C LEU A 603 -9.24 17.36 -7.47
N THR A 604 -8.71 16.43 -8.25
CA THR A 604 -8.78 14.99 -7.97
C THR A 604 -7.85 14.60 -6.82
N ARG A 605 -8.10 13.45 -6.19
CA ARG A 605 -7.18 12.89 -5.18
C ARG A 605 -5.75 12.72 -5.73
N ALA A 606 -5.58 12.40 -7.01
CA ALA A 606 -4.27 12.23 -7.65
C ALA A 606 -3.48 13.55 -7.77
N GLU A 607 -4.14 14.65 -8.15
CA GLU A 607 -3.54 16.00 -8.15
C GLU A 607 -3.26 16.47 -6.72
N MET A 608 -4.12 16.13 -5.76
CA MET A 608 -3.89 16.44 -4.35
C MET A 608 -2.67 15.67 -3.78
N LEU A 609 -2.47 14.40 -4.17
CA LEU A 609 -1.26 13.64 -3.84
C LEU A 609 0.00 14.26 -4.46
N GLU A 610 -0.07 14.82 -5.67
CA GLU A 610 1.04 15.55 -6.27
C GLU A 610 1.40 16.77 -5.39
N LEU A 611 0.40 17.56 -4.96
CA LEU A 611 0.59 18.67 -4.03
C LEU A 611 1.09 18.23 -2.64
N MET A 612 0.84 17.00 -2.21
CA MET A 612 1.34 16.45 -0.93
C MET A 612 2.76 15.88 -1.01
N THR A 613 3.30 15.64 -2.22
CA THR A 613 4.59 14.94 -2.40
C THR A 613 5.63 15.80 -3.12
N LYS A 614 5.24 16.52 -4.18
CA LYS A 614 6.15 17.22 -5.09
C LYS A 614 6.84 18.40 -4.40
N GLY A 615 8.14 18.26 -4.16
CA GLY A 615 8.95 19.26 -3.48
C GLY A 615 8.72 19.35 -1.96
N LYS A 616 8.04 18.37 -1.36
CA LYS A 616 7.82 18.25 0.08
C LYS A 616 8.88 17.28 0.64
N GLN A 617 9.75 17.74 1.55
CA GLN A 617 10.89 16.96 2.04
C GLN A 617 10.53 16.05 3.22
N TYR A 618 9.51 16.44 3.99
CA TYR A 618 9.11 15.77 5.23
C TYR A 618 7.83 14.95 5.05
N SER A 619 7.17 15.07 3.89
CA SER A 619 6.09 14.17 3.49
C SER A 619 6.54 12.71 3.49
N ARG A 620 5.64 11.83 3.94
CA ARG A 620 5.69 10.37 3.81
C ARG A 620 4.42 9.83 3.14
N VAL A 621 3.63 10.72 2.54
CA VAL A 621 2.47 10.38 1.71
C VAL A 621 2.96 9.66 0.45
N LYS A 622 2.30 8.56 0.08
CA LYS A 622 2.61 7.76 -1.12
C LYS A 622 1.32 7.52 -1.90
N TYR A 623 1.40 7.30 -3.21
CA TYR A 623 0.20 7.02 -4.02
C TYR A 623 -0.44 5.66 -3.69
N GLY A 624 0.39 4.65 -3.40
CA GLY A 624 -0.05 3.26 -3.27
C GLY A 624 -0.21 2.57 -4.64
N PRO A 625 -0.68 1.30 -4.64
CA PRO A 625 -1.08 0.60 -5.85
C PRO A 625 -2.26 1.30 -6.53
N ARG A 626 -2.38 1.19 -7.87
CA ARG A 626 -3.37 1.90 -8.69
C ARG A 626 -4.58 1.03 -9.10
N ASP A 627 -4.48 -0.26 -8.84
CA ASP A 627 -5.44 -1.33 -9.12
C ASP A 627 -6.39 -1.60 -7.93
N ILE A 628 -5.96 -1.25 -6.71
CA ILE A 628 -6.81 -1.31 -5.51
C ILE A 628 -7.69 -0.06 -5.38
N GLY A 629 -8.70 -0.11 -4.50
CA GLY A 629 -9.63 1.00 -4.32
C GLY A 629 -8.96 2.31 -3.83
N GLY A 630 -9.25 3.43 -4.51
CA GLY A 630 -8.86 4.77 -4.05
C GLY A 630 -7.38 5.09 -4.30
N VAL A 631 -6.88 6.18 -3.73
CA VAL A 631 -5.44 6.52 -3.82
C VAL A 631 -4.95 7.11 -2.50
N GLY A 632 -3.69 6.85 -2.14
CA GLY A 632 -3.17 7.13 -0.79
C GLY A 632 -3.24 5.92 0.15
N ASN A 633 -3.10 4.71 -0.41
CA ASN A 633 -3.02 3.46 0.36
C ASN A 633 -1.55 3.07 0.58
N TYR A 634 -1.02 3.15 1.81
CA TYR A 634 0.40 2.91 2.08
C TYR A 634 0.71 2.64 3.56
N GLU A 635 1.97 2.30 3.84
CA GLU A 635 2.52 2.26 5.20
C GLU A 635 3.66 3.27 5.41
N VAL A 636 3.94 3.60 6.68
CA VAL A 636 5.15 4.27 7.15
C VAL A 636 5.69 3.50 8.34
N ASN A 637 6.94 3.04 8.24
CA ASN A 637 7.64 2.31 9.28
C ASN A 637 8.39 3.26 10.21
N VAL A 638 8.39 2.96 11.50
CA VAL A 638 9.16 3.68 12.52
C VAL A 638 10.33 2.80 12.96
N GLU A 639 11.54 3.28 12.78
CA GLU A 639 12.79 2.54 12.95
C GLU A 639 13.52 2.89 14.25
N ALA A 640 14.31 1.95 14.77
CA ALA A 640 15.23 2.20 15.87
C ALA A 640 16.37 3.15 15.43
N PRO A 641 16.59 4.30 16.12
CA PRO A 641 17.64 5.27 15.75
C PRO A 641 19.06 4.76 16.03
N THR A 642 19.18 3.78 16.94
CA THR A 642 20.42 3.25 17.52
C THR A 642 20.22 1.80 17.94
N ASP A 643 21.29 1.00 17.97
CA ASP A 643 21.28 -0.36 18.53
C ASP A 643 20.79 -0.40 19.99
N GLY A 644 20.00 -1.41 20.36
CA GLY A 644 19.52 -1.60 21.72
C GLY A 644 18.66 -2.86 21.93
N PRO A 645 17.94 -2.98 23.05
CA PRO A 645 17.07 -4.12 23.39
C PRO A 645 15.90 -4.36 22.42
N TRP A 646 15.66 -3.38 21.55
CA TRP A 646 14.63 -3.31 20.51
C TRP A 646 15.10 -3.79 19.13
N GLY A 647 16.41 -3.98 18.92
CA GLY A 647 17.01 -4.33 17.64
C GLY A 647 18.28 -3.53 17.33
N GLN A 648 18.82 -3.72 16.12
CA GLN A 648 19.89 -2.88 15.58
C GLN A 648 19.31 -1.55 15.05
N LYS A 649 20.16 -0.55 14.78
CA LYS A 649 19.73 0.65 14.03
C LYS A 649 19.01 0.24 12.74
N GLY A 650 17.92 0.94 12.42
CA GLY A 650 17.09 0.67 11.25
C GLY A 650 16.05 -0.44 11.44
N THR A 651 16.06 -1.17 12.56
CA THR A 651 15.02 -2.18 12.84
C THR A 651 13.65 -1.50 12.99
N THR A 652 12.64 -1.92 12.23
CA THR A 652 11.25 -1.44 12.41
C THR A 652 10.72 -1.84 13.79
N VAL A 653 10.29 -0.87 14.60
CA VAL A 653 9.81 -1.05 15.98
C VAL A 653 8.34 -0.68 16.19
N PHE A 654 7.75 0.09 15.28
CA PHE A 654 6.32 0.44 15.24
C PHE A 654 5.88 0.71 13.78
N ARG A 655 4.61 0.46 13.44
CA ARG A 655 4.08 0.63 12.07
C ARG A 655 2.83 1.50 12.03
N MET A 656 2.67 2.24 10.94
CA MET A 656 1.48 3.04 10.65
C MET A 656 0.96 2.73 9.24
N TYR A 657 -0.27 2.24 9.12
CA TYR A 657 -0.95 2.03 7.85
C TYR A 657 -1.92 3.18 7.55
N PHE A 658 -2.12 3.49 6.28
CA PHE A 658 -2.94 4.59 5.78
C PHE A 658 -3.79 4.06 4.61
N LEU A 659 -5.11 4.23 4.67
CA LEU A 659 -6.05 3.77 3.63
C LEU A 659 -7.02 4.89 3.22
N ASP A 660 -7.29 5.01 1.92
CA ASP A 660 -8.33 5.91 1.39
C ASP A 660 -9.71 5.31 1.67
N SER A 661 -10.50 5.98 2.52
CA SER A 661 -11.87 5.56 2.79
C SER A 661 -12.88 6.05 1.74
N HIS A 662 -12.41 6.63 0.63
CA HIS A 662 -13.23 7.19 -0.45
C HIS A 662 -14.12 8.35 0.03
N ALA A 663 -15.25 8.58 -0.64
CA ALA A 663 -16.15 9.69 -0.38
C ALA A 663 -17.63 9.28 -0.48
N SER A 664 -18.25 9.56 -1.63
CA SER A 664 -19.60 9.10 -1.99
C SER A 664 -19.51 7.85 -2.85
N ILE A 665 -20.47 6.93 -2.70
CA ILE A 665 -20.49 5.66 -3.44
C ILE A 665 -20.56 5.91 -4.95
N ASP A 666 -19.68 5.27 -5.71
CA ASP A 666 -19.84 5.20 -7.17
C ASP A 666 -21.06 4.33 -7.52
N THR A 667 -22.19 5.01 -7.80
CA THR A 667 -23.45 4.34 -8.19
C THR A 667 -23.47 3.80 -9.62
N ALA A 668 -22.45 4.09 -10.44
CA ALA A 668 -22.26 3.44 -11.74
C ALA A 668 -21.55 2.10 -11.56
N THR A 669 -20.51 2.02 -10.73
CA THR A 669 -19.83 0.76 -10.36
C THR A 669 -20.72 -0.13 -9.47
N TYR A 670 -21.45 0.46 -8.52
CA TYR A 670 -22.22 -0.25 -7.50
C TYR A 670 -23.74 0.04 -7.54
N PRO A 671 -24.44 -0.16 -8.68
CA PRO A 671 -25.83 0.28 -8.88
C PRO A 671 -26.87 -0.46 -8.00
N LEU A 672 -26.46 -1.52 -7.30
CA LEU A 672 -27.30 -2.24 -6.33
C LEU A 672 -27.26 -1.60 -4.92
N VAL A 673 -26.27 -0.76 -4.61
CA VAL A 673 -26.16 -0.05 -3.33
C VAL A 673 -27.04 1.20 -3.38
N ASN A 674 -28.35 0.95 -3.32
CA ASN A 674 -29.41 1.86 -3.74
C ASN A 674 -29.70 3.06 -2.81
N ASN A 675 -28.78 3.40 -1.90
CA ASN A 675 -28.86 4.59 -1.06
C ASN A 675 -27.73 5.57 -1.41
N PRO A 676 -27.91 6.49 -2.38
CA PRO A 676 -26.90 7.49 -2.74
C PRO A 676 -26.69 8.59 -1.67
N SER A 677 -27.21 8.41 -0.45
CA SER A 677 -26.95 9.26 0.72
C SER A 677 -26.13 8.55 1.81
N THR A 678 -25.40 7.50 1.43
CA THR A 678 -24.42 6.82 2.31
C THR A 678 -23.01 6.90 1.74
N TYR A 679 -22.04 6.92 2.66
CA TYR A 679 -20.62 6.97 2.34
C TYR A 679 -20.13 5.65 1.75
N ASP A 680 -19.09 5.76 0.93
CA ASP A 680 -18.41 4.62 0.35
C ASP A 680 -17.50 3.92 1.39
N TRP A 681 -16.97 2.75 1.05
CA TRP A 681 -16.21 1.86 1.94
C TRP A 681 -14.80 1.57 1.42
N ILE A 682 -13.90 1.26 2.35
CA ILE A 682 -12.57 0.69 2.06
C ILE A 682 -12.80 -0.67 1.38
N LYS A 683 -12.35 -0.81 0.14
CA LYS A 683 -12.63 -1.97 -0.72
C LYS A 683 -11.89 -3.22 -0.26
N GLU A 684 -12.41 -4.36 -0.68
CA GLU A 684 -11.84 -5.69 -0.46
C GLU A 684 -10.38 -5.77 -0.94
N THR A 685 -10.04 -5.14 -2.07
CA THR A 685 -8.65 -5.06 -2.58
C THR A 685 -7.71 -4.21 -1.71
N GLN A 686 -8.23 -3.20 -0.99
CA GLN A 686 -7.44 -2.43 -0.02
C GLN A 686 -7.20 -3.22 1.28
N ILE A 687 -8.15 -4.08 1.65
CA ILE A 687 -8.01 -5.00 2.78
C ILE A 687 -6.94 -6.05 2.46
N GLU A 688 -6.94 -6.60 1.24
CA GLU A 688 -5.95 -7.59 0.84
C GLU A 688 -4.55 -7.00 0.71
N TYR A 689 -4.41 -5.79 0.15
CA TYR A 689 -3.13 -5.06 0.18
C TYR A 689 -2.57 -4.89 1.61
N TYR A 690 -3.44 -4.61 2.59
CA TYR A 690 -3.03 -4.59 4.00
C TYR A 690 -2.62 -5.98 4.52
N ARG A 691 -3.29 -7.07 4.11
CA ARG A 691 -2.86 -8.44 4.45
C ARG A 691 -1.50 -8.77 3.83
N GLU A 692 -1.27 -8.44 2.56
CA GLU A 692 0.03 -8.65 1.88
C GLU A 692 1.17 -7.95 2.65
N LEU A 693 0.99 -6.67 3.00
CA LEU A 693 1.94 -5.91 3.82
C LEU A 693 2.20 -6.63 5.16
N ALA A 694 1.14 -6.87 5.95
CA ALA A 694 1.28 -7.46 7.27
C ALA A 694 1.86 -8.89 7.26
N GLN A 695 1.59 -9.67 6.21
CA GLN A 695 2.19 -11.00 6.03
C GLN A 695 3.69 -10.90 5.72
N SER A 696 4.12 -9.95 4.88
CA SER A 696 5.54 -9.71 4.61
C SER A 696 6.32 -9.33 5.88
N HIS A 697 5.67 -8.60 6.80
CA HIS A 697 6.23 -8.22 8.10
C HIS A 697 6.39 -9.38 9.08
N VAL A 698 5.54 -10.42 8.99
CA VAL A 698 5.68 -11.64 9.82
C VAL A 698 6.93 -12.44 9.42
N THR A 699 7.31 -12.43 8.13
CA THR A 699 8.54 -13.10 7.67
C THR A 699 9.84 -12.45 8.15
N GLU A 700 9.85 -11.18 8.54
CA GLU A 700 11.05 -10.49 9.08
C GLU A 700 11.45 -11.02 10.47
N GLY A 701 10.46 -11.18 11.37
CA GLY A 701 10.69 -11.33 12.81
C GLY A 701 11.15 -12.72 13.29
N THR A 702 11.06 -13.75 12.45
CA THR A 702 11.22 -15.16 12.87
C THR A 702 12.65 -15.70 12.70
N SER A 703 13.61 -14.84 12.35
CA SER A 703 14.87 -15.23 11.70
C SER A 703 16.06 -15.60 12.62
N ASN A 704 16.03 -15.31 13.93
CA ASN A 704 17.27 -15.21 14.72
C ASN A 704 17.40 -15.93 16.08
N ASP A 705 16.38 -16.62 16.62
CA ASP A 705 16.59 -17.49 17.80
C ASP A 705 15.77 -18.80 17.74
N SER A 706 16.50 -19.92 17.79
CA SER A 706 15.96 -21.29 17.80
C SER A 706 16.19 -22.02 19.14
N SER A 707 16.40 -21.29 20.25
CA SER A 707 16.92 -21.85 21.51
C SER A 707 16.00 -21.79 22.75
N THR A 708 14.83 -21.13 22.73
CA THR A 708 13.85 -21.20 23.85
C THR A 708 12.40 -21.49 23.44
N SER A 709 11.91 -22.68 23.80
CA SER A 709 10.50 -23.06 23.72
C SER A 709 9.69 -22.64 24.95
N GLN A 710 9.35 -21.35 25.02
CA GLN A 710 8.33 -20.80 25.93
C GLN A 710 7.26 -20.08 25.10
N ASN A 711 5.99 -20.29 25.45
CA ASN A 711 4.76 -19.70 24.91
C ASN A 711 4.94 -18.51 23.92
N VAL A 712 4.75 -18.76 22.62
CA VAL A 712 4.67 -17.69 21.62
C VAL A 712 3.28 -17.03 21.69
N THR A 713 3.20 -15.96 22.46
CA THR A 713 2.34 -14.80 22.22
C THR A 713 3.25 -13.57 22.23
N ASP A 714 2.86 -12.53 21.49
CA ASP A 714 3.55 -11.22 21.42
C ASP A 714 5.00 -11.28 20.86
N GLY A 715 5.10 -10.99 19.55
CA GLY A 715 6.37 -10.95 18.82
C GLY A 715 6.34 -10.08 17.57
N SER A 716 5.17 -9.92 16.93
CA SER A 716 4.99 -8.93 15.85
C SER A 716 5.26 -7.51 16.34
N VAL A 717 5.70 -6.66 15.42
CA VAL A 717 5.75 -5.20 15.64
C VAL A 717 4.30 -4.69 15.72
N PRO A 718 3.90 -3.96 16.77
CA PRO A 718 2.55 -3.42 16.85
C PRO A 718 2.36 -2.29 15.83
N ALA A 719 1.16 -2.23 15.27
CA ALA A 719 0.78 -1.25 14.28
C ALA A 719 -0.43 -0.41 14.72
N VAL A 720 -0.63 0.71 14.01
CA VAL A 720 -1.90 1.47 14.01
C VAL A 720 -2.33 1.76 12.58
N MET A 721 -3.63 2.01 12.37
CA MET A 721 -4.18 2.28 11.04
C MET A 721 -5.01 3.57 11.01
N TYR A 722 -4.82 4.37 9.97
CA TYR A 722 -5.53 5.64 9.73
C TYR A 722 -6.41 5.53 8.48
N TYR A 723 -7.65 6.00 8.59
CA TYR A 723 -8.62 6.21 7.52
C TYR A 723 -9.64 7.26 7.97
N HIS A 724 -10.41 7.89 7.08
CA HIS A 724 -11.29 8.98 7.47
C HIS A 724 -12.70 8.51 7.88
N ILE A 725 -13.45 7.89 6.97
CA ILE A 725 -14.82 7.41 7.22
C ILE A 725 -14.76 6.18 8.14
N PRO A 726 -15.50 6.15 9.27
CA PRO A 726 -15.45 5.05 10.22
C PRO A 726 -16.07 3.77 9.65
N VAL A 727 -15.48 2.61 9.99
CA VAL A 727 -16.09 1.29 9.72
C VAL A 727 -17.32 1.05 10.62
N PRO A 728 -18.31 0.23 10.21
CA PRO A 728 -19.57 0.03 10.95
C PRO A 728 -19.41 -0.39 12.42
N GLU A 729 -18.30 -1.03 12.77
CA GLU A 729 -17.94 -1.40 14.14
C GLU A 729 -17.89 -0.22 15.12
N TYR A 730 -17.58 0.99 14.65
CA TYR A 730 -17.56 2.19 15.47
C TYR A 730 -18.94 2.53 16.06
N ASP A 731 -20.05 2.22 15.37
CA ASP A 731 -21.39 2.55 15.90
C ASP A 731 -21.77 1.70 17.13
N LEU A 732 -21.13 0.54 17.31
CA LEU A 732 -21.31 -0.36 18.47
C LEU A 732 -20.78 0.23 19.80
N ALA A 733 -20.21 1.44 19.79
CA ALA A 733 -19.67 2.13 20.95
C ALA A 733 -20.77 2.75 21.85
N SER A 734 -21.07 2.06 22.95
CA SER A 734 -22.02 2.51 23.98
C SER A 734 -21.32 3.28 25.11
N PRO A 735 -22.07 4.01 25.97
CA PRO A 735 -21.53 4.63 27.18
C PRO A 735 -20.95 3.66 28.24
N ALA A 736 -20.99 2.34 28.01
CA ALA A 736 -20.50 1.32 28.94
C ALA A 736 -19.21 0.61 28.49
N ASN A 737 -18.75 0.83 27.24
CA ASN A 737 -17.58 0.16 26.66
C ASN A 737 -16.61 1.10 25.92
N ARG A 738 -16.86 2.43 25.93
CA ARG A 738 -15.96 3.45 25.35
C ARG A 738 -15.39 4.37 26.42
N PHE A 739 -14.29 5.02 26.11
CA PHE A 739 -13.71 6.13 26.89
C PHE A 739 -13.80 7.43 26.07
N GLY A 740 -14.29 8.51 26.66
CA GLY A 740 -14.64 9.74 25.93
C GLY A 740 -16.05 9.73 25.33
N ASP A 741 -16.42 10.86 24.71
CA ASP A 741 -17.79 11.14 24.30
C ASP A 741 -18.10 10.86 22.81
N LYS A 742 -19.31 10.35 22.60
CA LYS A 742 -19.99 10.25 21.29
C LYS A 742 -21.15 11.24 21.34
N ASN A 743 -20.99 12.37 20.67
CA ASN A 743 -21.95 13.47 20.68
C ASN A 743 -22.87 13.46 19.45
N GLU A 744 -22.53 12.71 18.40
CA GLU A 744 -23.38 12.46 17.24
C GLU A 744 -23.52 10.97 16.89
N ALA A 745 -24.44 10.64 15.99
CA ALA A 745 -24.57 9.29 15.45
C ALA A 745 -23.35 9.00 14.54
N THR A 746 -22.86 7.77 14.51
CA THR A 746 -21.68 7.46 13.69
C THR A 746 -22.07 7.34 12.23
N ALA A 747 -21.46 8.19 11.40
CA ALA A 747 -21.67 8.26 9.96
C ALA A 747 -20.78 7.24 9.21
N SER A 748 -20.84 5.97 9.62
CA SER A 748 -20.06 4.90 8.97
C SER A 748 -20.50 4.63 7.55
N ALA A 749 -19.60 4.04 6.75
CA ALA A 749 -19.94 3.40 5.49
C ALA A 749 -21.11 2.41 5.68
N ALA A 750 -21.99 2.28 4.68
CA ALA A 750 -23.16 1.39 4.76
C ALA A 750 -22.84 -0.09 4.48
N VAL A 751 -21.72 -0.35 3.81
CA VAL A 751 -21.20 -1.69 3.49
C VAL A 751 -20.09 -2.03 4.49
N ASN A 752 -20.06 -3.28 4.96
CA ASN A 752 -18.93 -3.82 5.71
C ASN A 752 -18.20 -4.84 4.82
N SER A 753 -17.10 -4.40 4.23
CA SER A 753 -16.17 -5.20 3.42
C SER A 753 -15.30 -6.15 4.25
N GLY A 754 -15.40 -6.10 5.59
CA GLY A 754 -14.69 -7.00 6.48
C GLY A 754 -13.36 -6.50 7.02
N LEU A 755 -12.97 -5.23 6.79
CA LEU A 755 -11.69 -4.68 7.27
C LEU A 755 -11.45 -4.99 8.76
N PHE A 756 -12.43 -4.75 9.64
CA PHE A 756 -12.25 -5.05 11.06
C PHE A 756 -11.99 -6.55 11.34
N SER A 757 -12.58 -7.45 10.55
CA SER A 757 -12.29 -8.89 10.64
C SER A 757 -10.84 -9.18 10.29
N ALA A 758 -10.32 -8.59 9.21
CA ALA A 758 -8.91 -8.71 8.82
C ALA A 758 -7.96 -8.11 9.88
N LEU A 759 -8.33 -7.00 10.53
CA LEU A 759 -7.54 -6.45 11.64
C LEU A 759 -7.47 -7.42 12.85
N VAL A 760 -8.56 -8.14 13.16
CA VAL A 760 -8.59 -9.16 14.24
C VAL A 760 -7.89 -10.46 13.86
N GLU A 761 -7.94 -10.81 12.58
CA GLU A 761 -7.28 -11.99 11.98
C GLU A 761 -5.76 -11.85 11.99
N VAL A 762 -5.25 -10.72 11.50
CA VAL A 762 -3.81 -10.41 11.43
C VAL A 762 -3.25 -10.02 12.81
N GLY A 763 -3.97 -9.18 13.56
CA GLY A 763 -3.69 -8.89 14.97
C GLY A 763 -2.45 -8.02 15.27
N ASP A 764 -1.77 -7.46 14.29
CA ASP A 764 -0.67 -6.50 14.47
C ASP A 764 -1.20 -5.09 14.81
N VAL A 765 -2.28 -4.64 14.15
CA VAL A 765 -2.96 -3.37 14.40
C VAL A 765 -3.66 -3.37 15.75
N LYS A 766 -3.17 -2.55 16.68
CA LYS A 766 -3.70 -2.42 18.05
C LYS A 766 -4.73 -1.29 18.20
N ALA A 767 -4.71 -0.32 17.29
CA ALA A 767 -5.68 0.78 17.26
C ALA A 767 -5.90 1.32 15.84
N THR A 768 -7.12 1.80 15.55
CA THR A 768 -7.42 2.60 14.36
C THR A 768 -7.89 4.00 14.74
N PHE A 769 -7.62 4.97 13.87
CA PHE A 769 -7.84 6.39 14.13
C PHE A 769 -8.56 7.08 12.97
N VAL A 770 -9.66 7.76 13.29
CA VAL A 770 -10.60 8.36 12.32
C VAL A 770 -10.95 9.82 12.63
N GLY A 771 -11.51 10.50 11.64
CA GLY A 771 -12.17 11.81 11.75
C GLY A 771 -13.69 11.66 11.50
N HIS A 772 -14.22 12.46 10.57
CA HIS A 772 -15.55 12.37 9.95
C HIS A 772 -16.74 12.73 10.86
N ASP A 773 -16.84 12.11 12.04
CA ASP A 773 -17.76 12.54 13.08
C ASP A 773 -17.08 13.63 13.94
N HIS A 774 -17.12 14.89 13.48
CA HIS A 774 -16.34 16.01 14.04
C HIS A 774 -16.44 16.22 15.56
N ILE A 775 -17.57 15.84 16.18
CA ILE A 775 -17.82 15.99 17.62
C ILE A 775 -17.77 14.66 18.38
N ASN A 776 -17.42 13.55 17.73
CA ASN A 776 -17.03 12.32 18.41
C ASN A 776 -15.53 12.36 18.74
N GLU A 777 -15.16 11.90 19.94
CA GLU A 777 -13.77 11.95 20.44
C GLU A 777 -13.33 10.64 21.11
N TYR A 778 -14.23 9.67 21.19
CA TYR A 778 -14.05 8.48 22.01
C TYR A 778 -13.06 7.46 21.43
N CYS A 779 -12.50 6.63 22.30
CA CYS A 779 -11.90 5.33 21.96
C CYS A 779 -12.81 4.19 22.44
N TYR A 780 -12.93 3.12 21.66
CA TYR A 780 -13.73 1.94 21.97
C TYR A 780 -12.93 0.66 21.71
N LEU A 781 -12.64 -0.10 22.78
CA LEU A 781 -11.95 -1.39 22.68
C LEU A 781 -12.92 -2.49 22.22
N ARG A 782 -12.71 -3.01 21.01
CA ARG A 782 -13.41 -4.16 20.45
C ARG A 782 -12.41 -5.27 20.11
N GLN A 783 -12.58 -6.46 20.68
CA GLN A 783 -11.83 -7.68 20.32
C GLN A 783 -10.29 -7.56 20.32
N GLY A 784 -9.72 -6.65 21.12
CA GLY A 784 -8.28 -6.40 21.22
C GLY A 784 -7.81 -5.11 20.52
N ILE A 785 -8.69 -4.48 19.72
CA ILE A 785 -8.38 -3.30 18.90
C ILE A 785 -9.13 -2.08 19.42
N GLN A 786 -8.44 -0.96 19.57
CA GLN A 786 -9.06 0.33 19.91
C GLN A 786 -9.59 1.02 18.66
N LEU A 787 -10.85 1.42 18.66
CA LEU A 787 -11.48 2.22 17.60
C LEU A 787 -11.62 3.66 18.11
N CYS A 788 -10.81 4.60 17.60
CA CYS A 788 -10.61 5.93 18.17
C CYS A 788 -10.92 7.09 17.19
N TYR A 789 -11.79 8.02 17.60
CA TYR A 789 -11.88 9.33 16.94
C TYR A 789 -10.76 10.26 17.42
N GLY A 790 -10.20 11.06 16.51
CA GLY A 790 -9.34 12.20 16.86
C GLY A 790 -10.14 13.33 17.51
N GLY A 791 -11.32 13.60 16.96
CA GLY A 791 -12.17 14.75 17.27
C GLY A 791 -11.69 16.00 16.51
N GLY A 792 -12.64 16.74 15.94
CA GLY A 792 -12.33 17.78 14.97
C GLY A 792 -11.60 19.00 15.55
N ILE A 793 -10.56 19.45 14.84
CA ILE A 793 -9.83 20.69 15.13
C ILE A 793 -10.52 21.92 14.54
N GLY A 794 -11.26 21.74 13.44
CA GLY A 794 -11.62 22.80 12.51
C GLY A 794 -12.49 23.94 13.07
N LEU A 795 -12.15 25.15 12.65
CA LEU A 795 -12.96 26.37 12.74
C LEU A 795 -13.08 27.00 11.35
N GLY A 796 -14.04 27.91 11.17
CA GLY A 796 -14.46 28.39 9.86
C GLY A 796 -15.53 27.46 9.27
N ARG A 797 -15.23 26.82 8.13
CA ARG A 797 -16.20 25.95 7.45
C ARG A 797 -16.58 24.70 8.25
N ALA A 798 -15.62 24.10 8.95
CA ALA A 798 -15.82 22.90 9.75
C ALA A 798 -17.00 23.04 10.73
N TYR A 799 -17.95 22.11 10.66
CA TYR A 799 -19.18 22.11 11.46
C TYR A 799 -19.00 21.37 12.81
N GLY A 800 -19.99 21.49 13.70
CA GLY A 800 -19.98 20.95 15.06
C GLY A 800 -20.88 21.75 16.00
N LEU A 801 -20.86 21.44 17.30
CA LEU A 801 -21.56 22.20 18.34
C LEU A 801 -20.70 23.37 18.85
N SER A 802 -21.32 24.51 19.19
CA SER A 802 -20.61 25.68 19.72
C SER A 802 -20.14 25.55 21.18
N ASP A 803 -20.59 24.53 21.88
CA ASP A 803 -20.10 24.09 23.20
C ASP A 803 -19.21 22.83 23.13
N PHE A 804 -19.01 22.23 21.95
CA PHE A 804 -17.95 21.24 21.76
C PHE A 804 -16.60 21.94 21.59
N GLU A 805 -15.71 21.72 22.54
CA GLU A 805 -14.37 22.28 22.48
C GLU A 805 -13.52 21.56 21.42
N ARG A 806 -13.09 22.30 20.39
CA ARG A 806 -12.20 21.79 19.32
C ARG A 806 -10.89 21.27 19.90
N ARG A 807 -10.30 20.27 19.24
CA ARG A 807 -9.18 19.51 19.80
C ARG A 807 -8.30 18.87 18.72
N ALA A 808 -7.17 18.35 19.16
CA ALA A 808 -6.39 17.35 18.44
C ALA A 808 -6.09 16.18 19.39
N ARG A 809 -5.83 15.00 18.83
CA ARG A 809 -5.39 13.81 19.56
C ARG A 809 -3.87 13.65 19.41
N VAL A 810 -3.22 13.25 20.49
CA VAL A 810 -1.80 12.89 20.51
C VAL A 810 -1.69 11.41 20.85
N LEU A 811 -0.76 10.72 20.21
CA LEU A 811 -0.38 9.34 20.48
C LEU A 811 1.08 9.34 20.94
N GLU A 812 1.39 8.52 21.93
CA GLU A 812 2.75 8.29 22.42
C GLU A 812 2.94 6.77 22.46
N TRP A 813 3.71 6.26 21.50
CA TRP A 813 4.20 4.89 21.52
C TRP A 813 5.55 4.86 22.25
N THR A 814 5.78 3.86 23.10
CA THR A 814 7.10 3.63 23.70
C THR A 814 7.49 2.15 23.73
N PHE A 815 8.79 1.87 23.75
CA PHE A 815 9.36 0.51 23.86
C PHE A 815 10.52 0.51 24.85
N ASN A 816 10.33 -0.21 25.97
CA ASN A 816 11.26 -0.20 27.09
C ASN A 816 12.28 -1.36 27.03
N THR A 817 13.42 -1.19 27.71
CA THR A 817 14.47 -2.21 27.92
C THR A 817 13.98 -3.57 28.42
N ASN A 818 12.84 -3.62 29.11
CA ASN A 818 12.21 -4.86 29.57
C ASN A 818 11.39 -5.58 28.47
N GLN A 819 11.46 -5.10 27.22
CA GLN A 819 10.70 -5.54 26.07
C GLN A 819 9.18 -5.41 26.21
N THR A 820 8.70 -4.39 26.95
CA THR A 820 7.29 -3.97 26.90
C THR A 820 7.13 -2.76 25.98
N ARG A 821 6.26 -2.90 24.98
CA ARG A 821 5.73 -1.80 24.16
C ARG A 821 4.42 -1.29 24.74
N THR A 822 4.22 0.03 24.71
CA THR A 822 2.94 0.66 25.11
C THR A 822 2.49 1.68 24.07
N LEU A 823 1.18 1.86 23.93
CA LEU A 823 0.57 2.94 23.16
C LEU A 823 -0.37 3.72 24.08
N ARG A 824 -0.07 4.99 24.27
CA ARG A 824 -0.81 5.94 25.10
C ARG A 824 -1.40 7.02 24.22
N SER A 825 -2.47 7.66 24.66
CA SER A 825 -3.06 8.79 23.93
C SER A 825 -3.65 9.81 24.88
N TRP A 826 -3.68 11.07 24.45
CA TRP A 826 -4.38 12.16 25.12
C TRP A 826 -4.93 13.14 24.11
N LYS A 827 -5.69 14.13 24.56
CA LYS A 827 -6.21 15.22 23.74
C LYS A 827 -5.66 16.57 24.22
N ARG A 828 -5.51 17.49 23.28
CA ARG A 828 -5.23 18.92 23.53
C ARG A 828 -6.42 19.73 23.07
N TYR A 829 -6.96 20.56 23.96
CA TYR A 829 -8.21 21.29 23.72
C TYR A 829 -7.96 22.78 23.42
N PHE A 830 -8.85 23.40 22.65
CA PHE A 830 -8.70 24.75 22.12
C PHE A 830 -8.61 25.87 23.18
N ALA A 831 -9.33 25.78 24.31
CA ALA A 831 -9.31 26.81 25.34
C ALA A 831 -8.09 26.73 26.26
N ASP A 832 -7.45 25.56 26.40
CA ASP A 832 -6.12 25.41 27.03
C ASP A 832 -5.38 24.15 26.54
N PRO A 833 -4.56 24.27 25.46
CA PRO A 833 -3.76 23.15 24.96
C PRO A 833 -2.52 22.86 25.83
N THR A 834 -2.23 23.65 26.88
CA THR A 834 -1.13 23.31 27.81
C THR A 834 -1.48 22.13 28.70
N GLN A 835 -2.78 21.84 28.89
CA GLN A 835 -3.26 20.70 29.67
C GLN A 835 -3.34 19.42 28.83
N VAL A 836 -3.01 18.29 29.45
CA VAL A 836 -3.17 16.94 28.91
C VAL A 836 -4.55 16.45 29.31
N GLN A 837 -5.47 16.30 28.35
CA GLN A 837 -6.85 15.87 28.61
C GLN A 837 -7.04 14.38 28.28
N SER A 838 -7.87 13.70 29.08
CA SER A 838 -8.31 12.31 28.86
C SER A 838 -7.18 11.32 28.53
N LEU A 839 -6.07 11.39 29.26
CA LEU A 839 -4.91 10.50 29.11
C LEU A 839 -5.33 9.02 29.31
N GLU A 840 -5.23 8.24 28.24
CA GLU A 840 -5.69 6.86 28.12
C GLU A 840 -4.56 5.92 27.67
N LEU A 841 -4.56 4.67 28.16
CA LEU A 841 -3.68 3.61 27.70
C LEU A 841 -4.46 2.78 26.67
N LEU A 842 -4.04 2.85 25.42
CA LEU A 842 -4.71 2.18 24.30
C LEU A 842 -4.27 0.73 24.17
N TYR A 843 -2.96 0.47 24.29
CA TYR A 843 -2.35 -0.86 24.23
C TYR A 843 -1.14 -0.96 25.17
N SER A 844 -0.89 -2.16 25.68
CA SER A 844 0.32 -2.59 26.38
C SER A 844 0.47 -4.08 26.15
N GLU A 845 1.71 -4.52 26.00
CA GLU A 845 2.15 -5.90 26.29
C GLU A 845 2.14 -6.15 27.81
#